data_AF-A0A7X1H687-F1
#
_entry.id   AF-A0A7X1H687-F1
#
_cell.length_a   1.000
_cell.length_b   1.000
_cell.length_c   1.000
_cell.angle_alpha   90.00
_cell.angle_beta   90.00
_cell.angle_gamma   90.00
#
_symmetry.space_group_name_H-M   'P 1'
#
loop_
_entity.id
_entity.type
_entity.pdbx_description
1 polymer ?
#
loop_
_entity_poly.entity_id
_entity_poly.type
_entity_poly.pdbx_seq_one_letter_code
_entity_poly.pdbx_strand_id
1 'polypeptide(L)'
;MKCPKCQRENPEDASFCNGCGLNLQNPESSPSIDFTQPHSYTPKFLADKILTTRSAMEGERKRVTVLFADVAGFTSMSEKLDPEQVHQIMDGCFKILMDEIHNHQGTINQFTGDGVMALFGAPVAIENHAQNACQAALSMQSAIKRYSENLKTKFGLDFKMRIGLNSGPVIVGSIGDDLRMDYTAIGDTTNLAARMESMAKPGTVLVSPITYKRVSQQFDFKPLGEAKVKGKEKPLDVYELIKAKVDRPRLGLERQIYSEMVGRDNDLSKLELQVMKAANGEGSIVNVIGEAGIGKSRLIAELKNREVVKRTTLLEGRAISIGRNLSFHPIINLFKHWARIKEDDNSSTALSKLETAIRSVCPEDTNEIFPFVATLMGMKLSGRHAERVKGIEGEALEKLIFKNMRDFLIKSTDLTPLIIVIEDLHWADTSSIELLEALSSLAETQRILFINVFRPNHLETGDRIIETIKEKLPVYYVEINLQPLNEQMSEMLINNMLNIRGLQHAMVDQIIQRSGGNPFFIEEVVRSFIDEGAVVKTNGEFEVTEKIEKMIIPHTINDVLMARIDRLDENTRDLVKVASVIGRSFFYRILTQVANTVDGIDNRLSYLKQIELIRERQRMEELEYLFKHALAQEAAYESILLQKRKDLHLQVARSIEKVFDERLHEFYGMLALHYIKGEDYEKAEHYLVKAGEEALRSSASSEALNYYQEGLKLYLQFNKDTADPEKLAIFEKNIAIALYNKSRWVEAVEHTDKVFGHWNIPTSPNRILLLIKSAKNIISIMTGLYRLFEKSKPSPSKRDSESSDLFYKKATALIYVDSLKFFFDTISNFNNAYKVDIDKSQETINFFIGTAGVISASGLSFKLAYKMLEIGKSKMDMNNVKILMSYNMIFLIANIFSGNWDRIGRFKKTLVDDAFKKGEMFDALNYIFWFHSLKIETGDFSDTDLWIKKMNEIASSYNYYLGYVYASFFKIVSLITRKIQFSEACAEADHVITLCSQYDFKPHHMLGFCWKAEALVLLNDIDGAKRYMYQGEKIIDQDKLTPPYIMATYLIAQFILDITILKRALTSKADPDLSNLKKKACKSGKAALRKLKNYALNRTKTLRLMGEYYWLAGKQNKALKWWDKAIKKGEELGARPDLSRTYFEVGKSLLEPGSKTKELNGITAEEYLKKARTLFEEMDLQWDLDELDKVVNQ
;
A
#
# COMPACT_ATOMS: atom_id res chain seq x y z
N MET A 1 -8.85 75.05 45.56
CA MET A 1 -10.20 74.52 45.20
C MET A 1 -10.19 72.99 45.00
N LYS A 2 -11.27 72.26 45.36
CA LYS A 2 -11.38 70.81 45.15
C LYS A 2 -12.00 70.48 43.78
N CYS A 3 -11.43 69.50 43.08
CA CYS A 3 -11.94 69.08 41.78
C CYS A 3 -13.30 68.37 41.91
N PRO A 4 -14.34 68.78 41.17
CA PRO A 4 -15.67 68.17 41.29
C PRO A 4 -15.72 66.72 40.80
N LYS A 5 -14.79 66.29 39.91
CA LYS A 5 -14.75 64.93 39.36
C LYS A 5 -13.95 63.94 40.22
N CYS A 6 -12.81 64.34 40.78
CA CYS A 6 -11.93 63.43 41.52
C CYS A 6 -11.62 63.87 42.96
N GLN A 7 -12.25 64.95 43.46
CA GLN A 7 -12.17 65.48 44.82
C GLN A 7 -10.76 65.89 45.31
N ARG A 8 -9.75 65.86 44.43
CA ARG A 8 -8.37 66.27 44.75
C ARG A 8 -8.29 67.78 44.95
N GLU A 9 -7.51 68.22 45.94
CA GLU A 9 -7.22 69.64 46.16
C GLU A 9 -6.26 70.17 45.10
N ASN A 10 -6.59 71.32 44.53
CA ASN A 10 -5.78 72.04 43.55
C ASN A 10 -5.58 73.49 44.02
N PRO A 11 -4.47 74.14 43.64
CA PRO A 11 -4.24 75.58 43.85
C PRO A 11 -5.41 76.44 43.35
N GLU A 12 -5.64 77.61 43.93
CA GLU A 12 -6.79 78.47 43.59
C GLU A 12 -6.71 79.09 42.18
N ASP A 13 -5.51 79.16 41.60
CA ASP A 13 -5.22 79.67 40.26
C ASP A 13 -5.14 78.58 39.18
N ALA A 14 -5.33 77.30 39.55
CA ALA A 14 -5.19 76.19 38.62
C ALA A 14 -6.39 76.09 37.65
N SER A 15 -6.14 76.32 36.35
CA SER A 15 -7.16 76.20 35.30
C SER A 15 -7.60 74.75 35.04
N PHE A 16 -6.78 73.76 35.40
CA PHE A 16 -7.08 72.34 35.24
C PHE A 16 -6.73 71.55 36.50
N CYS A 17 -7.43 70.44 36.74
CA CYS A 17 -7.15 69.57 37.86
C CYS A 17 -5.87 68.77 37.63
N ASN A 18 -4.89 68.92 38.53
CA ASN A 18 -3.60 68.22 38.49
C ASN A 18 -3.71 66.69 38.66
N GLY A 19 -4.90 66.17 39.00
CA GLY A 19 -5.15 64.74 39.11
C GLY A 19 -5.80 64.12 37.88
N CYS A 20 -6.86 64.74 37.34
CA CYS A 20 -7.68 64.13 36.28
C CYS A 20 -7.81 64.99 35.01
N GLY A 21 -7.13 66.13 34.95
CA GLY A 21 -7.12 67.02 33.78
C GLY A 21 -8.41 67.82 33.54
N LEU A 22 -9.42 67.70 34.41
CA LEU A 22 -10.67 68.44 34.26
C LEU A 22 -10.42 69.95 34.35
N ASN A 23 -10.92 70.73 33.38
CA ASN A 23 -10.90 72.19 33.44
C ASN A 23 -11.77 72.66 34.61
N LEU A 24 -11.14 73.33 35.58
CA LEU A 24 -11.79 73.75 36.82
C LEU A 24 -12.52 75.10 36.67
N GLN A 25 -12.30 75.82 35.56
CA GLN A 25 -12.89 77.12 35.27
C GLN A 25 -14.18 77.02 34.43
N ASN A 26 -14.40 75.93 33.69
CA ASN A 26 -15.62 75.74 32.90
C ASN A 26 -15.99 74.24 32.81
N PRO A 27 -16.80 73.70 33.75
CA PRO A 27 -17.06 72.26 33.84
C PRO A 27 -18.11 71.70 32.87
N GLU A 28 -18.79 72.53 32.07
CA GLU A 28 -19.74 72.10 31.04
C GLU A 28 -19.51 72.82 29.71
N SER A 29 -18.74 72.20 28.80
CA SER A 29 -18.88 72.41 27.34
C SER A 29 -18.17 71.29 26.57
N SER A 30 -18.78 70.96 25.43
CA SER A 30 -18.58 69.82 24.53
C SER A 30 -17.13 69.44 24.20
N PRO A 31 -16.84 68.16 23.90
CA PRO A 31 -15.48 67.70 23.67
C PRO A 31 -14.90 68.30 22.39
N SER A 32 -13.72 68.92 22.54
CA SER A 32 -12.74 69.09 21.48
C SER A 32 -12.34 67.73 20.94
N ILE A 33 -12.34 67.56 19.61
CA ILE A 33 -11.85 66.34 18.96
C ILE A 33 -10.35 66.22 19.22
N ASP A 34 -9.96 65.15 19.90
CA ASP A 34 -8.57 64.77 20.17
C ASP A 34 -8.06 63.90 19.01
N PHE A 35 -7.16 64.45 18.19
CA PHE A 35 -6.57 63.75 17.04
C PHE A 35 -5.58 62.64 17.42
N THR A 36 -5.36 62.39 18.71
CA THR A 36 -4.48 61.30 19.20
C THR A 36 -5.22 60.00 19.54
N GLN A 37 -6.56 59.96 19.45
CA GLN A 37 -7.35 58.73 19.60
C GLN A 37 -8.10 58.34 18.31
N PRO A 38 -7.96 57.10 17.80
CA PRO A 38 -8.70 56.64 16.63
C PRO A 38 -10.16 56.32 17.01
N HIS A 39 -11.08 57.25 16.77
CA HIS A 39 -12.50 56.88 16.70
C HIS A 39 -12.70 55.86 15.57
N SER A 40 -13.45 54.78 15.81
CA SER A 40 -13.62 53.69 14.85
C SER A 40 -14.14 54.22 13.51
N TYR A 41 -13.27 54.27 12.50
CA TYR A 41 -13.58 54.77 11.14
C TYR A 41 -14.46 53.81 10.33
N THR A 42 -14.92 52.74 10.97
CA THR A 42 -15.86 51.77 10.45
C THR A 42 -17.30 52.22 10.77
N PRO A 43 -18.20 52.35 9.78
CA PRO A 43 -19.62 52.63 10.03
C PRO A 43 -20.18 51.70 11.10
N LYS A 44 -21.05 52.18 12.01
CA LYS A 44 -21.56 51.39 13.15
C LYS A 44 -22.03 49.98 12.75
N PHE A 45 -22.72 49.83 11.62
CA PHE A 45 -23.19 48.53 11.14
C PHE A 45 -22.07 47.55 10.76
N LEU A 46 -20.90 48.03 10.30
CA LEU A 46 -19.71 47.23 10.01
C LEU A 46 -18.88 46.99 11.28
N ALA A 47 -18.81 47.98 12.19
CA ALA A 47 -18.14 47.84 13.48
C ALA A 47 -18.85 46.80 14.35
N ASP A 48 -20.18 46.83 14.39
CA ASP A 48 -21.03 45.85 15.06
C ASP A 48 -20.87 44.45 14.43
N LYS A 49 -20.71 44.37 13.10
CA LYS A 49 -20.45 43.11 12.40
C LYS A 49 -19.06 42.54 12.71
N ILE A 50 -18.03 43.38 12.82
CA ILE A 50 -16.66 42.97 13.18
C ILE A 50 -16.58 42.53 14.64
N LEU A 51 -17.24 43.25 15.56
CA LEU A 51 -17.27 42.94 16.99
C LEU A 51 -18.10 41.69 17.33
N THR A 52 -19.05 41.30 16.47
CA THR A 52 -19.85 40.08 16.64
C THR A 52 -19.24 38.83 15.99
N THR A 53 -18.11 38.96 15.28
CA THR A 53 -17.47 37.85 14.54
C THR A 53 -16.25 37.30 15.31
N ARG A 54 -16.36 36.09 15.88
CA ARG A 54 -15.23 35.41 16.57
C ARG A 54 -14.07 35.07 15.61
N SER A 55 -14.35 34.81 14.33
CA SER A 55 -13.33 34.47 13.32
C SER A 55 -12.40 35.64 12.94
N ALA A 56 -12.80 36.90 13.16
CA ALA A 56 -11.95 38.07 12.92
C ALA A 56 -10.82 38.22 13.97
N MET A 57 -11.01 37.67 15.18
CA MET A 57 -10.02 37.70 16.27
C MET A 57 -8.98 36.57 16.19
N GLU A 58 -9.27 35.43 15.54
CA GLU A 58 -8.40 34.23 15.51
C GLU A 58 -7.42 34.17 14.33
N GLY A 59 -7.55 35.03 13.32
CA GLY A 59 -6.73 34.98 12.11
C GLY A 59 -7.33 34.06 11.02
N GLU A 60 -7.61 34.56 9.82
CA GLU A 60 -8.09 33.75 8.68
C GLU A 60 -7.28 34.02 7.40
N ARG A 61 -7.03 32.98 6.60
CA ARG A 61 -6.42 33.14 5.26
C ARG A 61 -7.51 33.48 4.24
N LYS A 62 -7.57 34.74 3.82
CA LYS A 62 -8.55 35.22 2.83
C LYS A 62 -7.85 35.67 1.55
N ARG A 63 -8.56 35.56 0.43
CA ARG A 63 -8.15 36.23 -0.81
C ARG A 63 -8.77 37.62 -0.81
N VAL A 64 -7.94 38.65 -0.94
CA VAL A 64 -8.39 40.05 -0.92
C VAL A 64 -7.86 40.80 -2.13
N THR A 65 -8.29 42.04 -2.29
CA THR A 65 -7.59 43.04 -3.10
C THR A 65 -7.19 44.21 -2.24
N VAL A 66 -5.90 44.51 -2.26
CA VAL A 66 -5.30 45.61 -1.54
C VAL A 66 -5.24 46.80 -2.48
N LEU A 67 -5.72 47.95 -2.01
CA LEU A 67 -5.68 49.23 -2.69
C LEU A 67 -4.80 50.18 -1.87
N PHE A 68 -3.80 50.76 -2.50
CA PHE A 68 -3.05 51.90 -1.98
C PHE A 68 -3.38 53.13 -2.81
N ALA A 69 -3.61 54.26 -2.14
CA ALA A 69 -3.82 55.54 -2.80
C ALA A 69 -3.00 56.63 -2.09
N ASP A 70 -2.24 57.40 -2.86
CA ASP A 70 -1.31 58.41 -2.34
C ASP A 70 -1.34 59.72 -3.15
N VAL A 71 -1.15 60.86 -2.48
CA VAL A 71 -1.18 62.19 -3.11
C VAL A 71 0.14 62.50 -3.81
N ALA A 72 0.07 62.70 -5.13
CA ALA A 72 1.25 63.03 -5.91
C ALA A 72 1.78 64.43 -5.57
N GLY A 73 3.04 64.50 -5.09
CA GLY A 73 3.73 65.76 -4.82
C GLY A 73 3.40 66.39 -3.47
N PHE A 74 2.92 65.60 -2.50
CA PHE A 74 2.56 66.05 -1.16
C PHE A 74 3.66 66.89 -0.48
N THR A 75 4.92 66.45 -0.51
CA THR A 75 6.05 67.18 0.10
C THR A 75 6.24 68.57 -0.50
N SER A 76 6.14 68.70 -1.83
CA SER A 76 6.28 70.00 -2.50
C SER A 76 5.07 70.92 -2.28
N MET A 77 3.91 70.36 -1.94
CA MET A 77 2.71 71.10 -1.55
C MET A 77 2.82 71.57 -0.09
N SER A 78 3.29 70.72 0.83
CA SER A 78 3.46 71.05 2.25
C SER A 78 4.55 72.08 2.51
N GLU A 79 5.54 72.21 1.62
CA GLU A 79 6.58 73.24 1.69
C GLU A 79 6.11 74.63 1.19
N LYS A 80 5.03 74.68 0.40
CA LYS A 80 4.57 75.90 -0.29
C LYS A 80 3.30 76.52 0.30
N LEU A 81 2.57 75.78 1.11
CA LEU A 81 1.30 76.20 1.71
C LEU A 81 1.41 76.25 3.22
N ASP A 82 0.55 77.05 3.85
CA ASP A 82 0.45 77.10 5.29
C ASP A 82 -0.04 75.73 5.85
N PRO A 83 0.49 75.24 6.98
CA PRO A 83 0.08 73.96 7.58
C PRO A 83 -1.43 73.83 7.81
N GLU A 84 -2.15 74.90 8.15
CA GLU A 84 -3.61 74.86 8.31
C GLU A 84 -4.32 74.62 6.97
N GLN A 85 -3.81 75.20 5.88
CA GLN A 85 -4.34 75.01 4.54
C GLN A 85 -4.07 73.59 4.01
N VAL A 86 -2.87 73.04 4.29
CA VAL A 86 -2.51 71.66 3.94
C VAL A 86 -3.43 70.69 4.68
N HIS A 87 -3.66 70.91 5.98
CA HIS A 87 -4.55 70.08 6.79
C HIS A 87 -5.99 70.11 6.25
N GLN A 88 -6.54 71.31 5.94
CA GLN A 88 -7.89 71.44 5.38
C GLN A 88 -8.04 70.75 4.02
N ILE A 89 -7.02 70.83 3.16
CA ILE A 89 -7.01 70.17 1.85
C ILE A 89 -7.00 68.65 2.00
N MET A 90 -6.19 68.13 2.92
CA MET A 90 -6.06 66.69 3.18
C MET A 90 -7.30 66.11 3.85
N ASP A 91 -7.93 66.82 4.79
CA ASP A 91 -9.19 66.40 5.40
C ASP A 91 -10.31 66.26 4.35
N GLY A 92 -10.41 67.23 3.44
CA GLY A 92 -11.33 67.16 2.30
C GLY A 92 -11.04 65.98 1.37
N CYS A 93 -9.76 65.67 1.13
CA CYS A 93 -9.34 64.50 0.36
C CYS A 93 -9.72 63.19 1.05
N PHE A 94 -9.36 63.01 2.32
CA PHE A 94 -9.63 61.78 3.08
C PHE A 94 -11.12 61.49 3.22
N LYS A 95 -11.96 62.52 3.36
CA LYS A 95 -13.41 62.35 3.34
C LYS A 95 -13.89 61.73 2.03
N ILE A 96 -13.40 62.24 0.89
CA ILE A 96 -13.74 61.71 -0.44
C ILE A 96 -13.25 60.25 -0.58
N LEU A 97 -12.03 59.95 -0.15
CA LEU A 97 -11.48 58.58 -0.25
C LEU A 97 -12.30 57.61 0.61
N MET A 98 -12.67 58.02 1.81
CA MET A 98 -13.47 57.23 2.73
C MET A 98 -14.87 56.92 2.20
N ASP A 99 -15.55 57.93 1.66
CA ASP A 99 -16.88 57.75 1.07
C ASP A 99 -16.82 56.78 -0.11
N GLU A 100 -15.87 56.94 -1.03
CA GLU A 100 -15.76 56.07 -2.21
C GLU A 100 -15.33 54.63 -1.85
N ILE A 101 -14.39 54.45 -0.92
CA ILE A 101 -13.98 53.10 -0.47
C ILE A 101 -15.17 52.37 0.17
N HIS A 102 -15.93 53.04 1.05
CA HIS A 102 -17.09 52.43 1.71
C HIS A 102 -18.26 52.17 0.74
N ASN A 103 -18.53 53.07 -0.21
CA ASN A 103 -19.58 52.90 -1.23
C ASN A 103 -19.38 51.63 -2.08
N HIS A 104 -18.11 51.22 -2.26
CA HIS A 104 -17.75 49.99 -2.98
C HIS A 104 -17.40 48.82 -2.06
N GLN A 105 -17.85 48.86 -0.80
CA GLN A 105 -17.68 47.79 0.20
C GLN A 105 -16.21 47.47 0.55
N GLY A 106 -15.31 48.44 0.39
CA GLY A 106 -13.95 48.37 0.92
C GLY A 106 -13.91 48.77 2.39
N THR A 107 -12.86 48.35 3.09
CA THR A 107 -12.58 48.75 4.48
C THR A 107 -11.22 49.44 4.52
N ILE A 108 -11.16 50.65 5.08
CA ILE A 108 -9.88 51.33 5.30
C ILE A 108 -9.13 50.59 6.39
N ASN A 109 -7.91 50.18 6.08
CA ASN A 109 -7.01 49.58 7.05
C ASN A 109 -6.24 50.64 7.84
N GLN A 110 -5.55 51.54 7.13
CA GLN A 110 -4.73 52.58 7.74
C GLN A 110 -4.58 53.80 6.84
N PHE A 111 -4.37 54.96 7.46
CA PHE A 111 -3.91 56.19 6.81
C PHE A 111 -2.37 56.23 6.84
N THR A 112 -1.73 56.56 5.72
CA THR A 112 -0.26 56.56 5.59
C THR A 112 0.35 57.96 5.68
N GLY A 113 -0.42 58.96 6.12
CA GLY A 113 -0.02 60.37 6.21
C GLY A 113 -0.56 61.18 5.03
N ASP A 114 -0.11 60.87 3.82
CA ASP A 114 -0.51 61.48 2.55
C ASP A 114 -1.42 60.58 1.69
N GLY A 115 -1.81 59.42 2.23
CA GLY A 115 -2.57 58.41 1.52
C GLY A 115 -3.35 57.45 2.42
N VAL A 116 -3.96 56.44 1.78
CA VAL A 116 -4.76 55.39 2.43
C VAL A 116 -4.40 54.01 1.90
N MET A 117 -4.46 53.02 2.80
CA MET A 117 -4.50 51.60 2.47
C MET A 117 -5.89 51.06 2.77
N ALA A 118 -6.52 50.47 1.76
CA ALA A 118 -7.83 49.84 1.87
C ALA A 118 -7.83 48.39 1.40
N LEU A 119 -8.73 47.61 1.96
CA LEU A 119 -8.88 46.19 1.69
C LEU A 119 -10.30 45.90 1.22
N PHE A 120 -10.39 45.11 0.18
CA PHE A 120 -11.65 44.60 -0.36
C PHE A 120 -11.64 43.09 -0.18
N GLY A 121 -12.69 42.55 0.43
CA GLY A 121 -12.79 41.12 0.78
C GLY A 121 -12.24 40.77 2.18
N ALA A 122 -11.93 41.77 3.01
CA ALA A 122 -11.63 41.62 4.44
C ALA A 122 -12.10 42.87 5.21
N PRO A 123 -12.60 42.74 6.46
CA PRO A 123 -12.79 41.49 7.21
C PRO A 123 -13.92 40.61 6.67
N VAL A 124 -14.89 41.22 5.96
CA VAL A 124 -15.98 40.51 5.28
C VAL A 124 -15.53 40.09 3.88
N ALA A 125 -15.62 38.79 3.58
CA ALA A 125 -15.30 38.25 2.27
C ALA A 125 -16.33 38.70 1.22
N ILE A 126 -15.84 39.13 0.06
CA ILE A 126 -16.68 39.62 -1.04
C ILE A 126 -16.21 38.91 -2.31
N GLU A 127 -17.11 38.18 -2.97
CA GLU A 127 -16.84 37.36 -4.18
C GLU A 127 -16.13 38.17 -5.27
N ASN A 128 -16.49 39.44 -5.38
CA ASN A 128 -15.99 40.34 -6.41
C ASN A 128 -15.08 41.43 -5.84
N HIS A 129 -14.32 41.10 -4.80
CA HIS A 129 -13.43 42.03 -4.11
C HIS A 129 -12.49 42.80 -5.06
N ALA A 130 -12.00 42.16 -6.14
CA ALA A 130 -11.13 42.81 -7.13
C ALA A 130 -11.89 43.80 -8.02
N GLN A 131 -13.13 43.47 -8.41
CA GLN A 131 -13.99 44.35 -9.20
C GLN A 131 -14.39 45.58 -8.37
N ASN A 132 -14.82 45.37 -7.13
CA ASN A 132 -15.19 46.45 -6.23
C ASN A 132 -14.00 47.38 -5.95
N ALA A 133 -12.79 46.84 -5.76
CA ALA A 133 -11.59 47.64 -5.59
C ALA A 133 -11.25 48.48 -6.83
N CYS A 134 -11.39 47.90 -8.03
CA CYS A 134 -11.19 48.63 -9.30
C CYS A 134 -12.26 49.72 -9.50
N GLN A 135 -13.51 49.43 -9.14
CA GLN A 135 -14.59 50.42 -9.19
C GLN A 135 -14.34 51.57 -8.21
N ALA A 136 -13.93 51.25 -6.98
CA ALA A 136 -13.54 52.25 -5.99
C ALA A 136 -12.40 53.13 -6.49
N ALA A 137 -11.35 52.53 -7.06
CA ALA A 137 -10.22 53.28 -7.59
C ALA A 137 -10.62 54.25 -8.71
N LEU A 138 -11.50 53.84 -9.63
CA LEU A 138 -12.02 54.71 -10.69
C LEU A 138 -12.92 55.82 -10.16
N SER A 139 -13.79 55.50 -9.20
CA SER A 139 -14.64 56.49 -8.53
C SER A 139 -13.80 57.51 -7.74
N MET A 140 -12.78 57.05 -7.01
CA MET A 140 -11.82 57.90 -6.29
C MET A 140 -11.09 58.86 -7.24
N GLN A 141 -10.55 58.38 -8.36
CA GLN A 141 -9.91 59.26 -9.35
C GLN A 141 -10.89 60.31 -9.90
N SER A 142 -12.12 59.92 -10.17
CA SER A 142 -13.15 60.81 -10.71
C SER A 142 -13.60 61.87 -9.68
N ALA A 143 -13.70 61.50 -8.41
CA ALA A 143 -14.05 62.42 -7.33
C ALA A 143 -12.88 63.39 -7.02
N ILE A 144 -11.65 62.89 -6.97
CA ILE A 144 -10.45 63.72 -6.76
C ILE A 144 -10.21 64.69 -7.92
N LYS A 145 -10.50 64.30 -9.17
CA LYS A 145 -10.41 65.22 -10.31
C LYS A 145 -11.33 66.45 -10.13
N ARG A 146 -12.57 66.25 -9.69
CA ARG A 146 -13.51 67.34 -9.37
C ARG A 146 -13.04 68.19 -8.20
N TYR A 147 -12.46 67.55 -7.19
CA TYR A 147 -11.88 68.25 -6.03
C TYR A 147 -10.68 69.11 -6.44
N SER A 148 -9.82 68.61 -7.33
CA SER A 148 -8.68 69.34 -7.87
C SER A 148 -9.07 70.58 -8.68
N GLU A 149 -10.18 70.55 -9.42
CA GLU A 149 -10.66 71.73 -10.17
C GLU A 149 -11.01 72.88 -9.21
N ASN A 150 -11.62 72.56 -8.06
CA ASN A 150 -11.91 73.53 -7.01
C ASN A 150 -10.63 74.06 -6.34
N LEU A 151 -9.65 73.18 -6.06
CA LEU A 151 -8.37 73.57 -5.46
C LEU A 151 -7.51 74.39 -6.41
N LYS A 152 -7.56 74.11 -7.71
CA LYS A 152 -6.86 74.90 -8.73
C LYS A 152 -7.40 76.32 -8.81
N THR A 153 -8.70 76.49 -8.63
CA THR A 153 -9.36 77.81 -8.65
C THR A 153 -9.07 78.61 -7.38
N LYS A 154 -9.02 77.96 -6.22
CA LYS A 154 -8.81 78.61 -4.91
C LYS A 154 -7.34 78.82 -4.53
N PHE A 155 -6.47 77.91 -4.92
CA PHE A 155 -5.08 77.83 -4.45
C PHE A 155 -4.04 77.64 -5.57
N GLY A 156 -4.47 77.54 -6.84
CA GLY A 156 -3.55 77.32 -7.97
C GLY A 156 -2.90 75.93 -8.02
N LEU A 157 -3.42 74.97 -7.25
CA LEU A 157 -2.83 73.63 -7.07
C LEU A 157 -3.40 72.61 -8.06
N ASP A 158 -2.53 71.82 -8.68
CA ASP A 158 -2.89 70.64 -9.48
C ASP A 158 -2.81 69.40 -8.59
N PHE A 159 -3.94 68.99 -8.01
CA PHE A 159 -4.02 67.94 -7.00
C PHE A 159 -4.38 66.59 -7.64
N LYS A 160 -3.47 65.63 -7.58
CA LYS A 160 -3.63 64.33 -8.25
C LYS A 160 -3.24 63.19 -7.33
N MET A 161 -3.87 62.05 -7.53
CA MET A 161 -3.63 60.85 -6.73
C MET A 161 -3.08 59.72 -7.59
N ARG A 162 -2.21 58.91 -7.00
CA ARG A 162 -1.72 57.64 -7.54
C ARG A 162 -2.46 56.52 -6.85
N ILE A 163 -2.90 55.51 -7.59
CA ILE A 163 -3.59 54.35 -7.01
C ILE A 163 -2.96 53.06 -7.54
N GLY A 164 -2.70 52.11 -6.65
CA GLY A 164 -2.17 50.79 -6.96
C GLY A 164 -3.02 49.67 -6.39
N LEU A 165 -3.28 48.64 -7.20
CA LEU A 165 -4.04 47.45 -6.77
C LEU A 165 -3.28 46.14 -7.00
N ASN A 166 -3.39 45.24 -6.03
CA ASN A 166 -2.99 43.84 -6.20
C ASN A 166 -3.93 42.89 -5.45
N SER A 167 -4.20 41.73 -6.06
CA SER A 167 -5.05 40.67 -5.52
C SER A 167 -4.22 39.46 -5.14
N GLY A 168 -4.44 38.91 -3.95
CA GLY A 168 -3.67 37.77 -3.45
C GLY A 168 -4.17 37.27 -2.10
N PRO A 169 -3.62 36.16 -1.60
CA PRO A 169 -3.91 35.71 -0.25
C PRO A 169 -3.29 36.68 0.77
N VAL A 170 -4.04 36.99 1.81
CA VAL A 170 -3.56 37.68 3.02
C VAL A 170 -4.07 36.92 4.24
N ILE A 171 -3.43 37.13 5.38
CA ILE A 171 -3.90 36.66 6.68
C ILE A 171 -4.56 37.85 7.37
N VAL A 172 -5.79 37.69 7.84
CA VAL A 172 -6.59 38.74 8.49
C VAL A 172 -6.77 38.35 9.96
N GLY A 173 -6.24 39.11 10.91
CA GLY A 173 -6.43 38.87 12.36
C GLY A 173 -6.11 40.12 13.19
N SER A 174 -6.62 40.18 14.42
CA SER A 174 -6.34 41.27 15.38
C SER A 174 -5.00 41.08 16.09
N ILE A 175 -4.23 42.16 16.26
CA ILE A 175 -3.03 42.18 17.12
C ILE A 175 -3.21 43.30 18.15
N GLY A 176 -3.35 42.94 19.43
CA GLY A 176 -3.47 43.86 20.57
C GLY A 176 -4.90 44.17 21.04
N ASP A 177 -5.02 44.91 22.14
CA ASP A 177 -6.29 45.35 22.78
C ASP A 177 -6.92 46.59 22.11
N ASP A 178 -6.24 47.17 21.11
CA ASP A 178 -6.78 48.25 20.29
C ASP A 178 -7.46 47.66 19.04
N LEU A 179 -8.60 48.25 18.65
CA LEU A 179 -9.38 47.95 17.43
C LEU A 179 -8.63 48.20 16.10
N ARG A 180 -7.30 48.24 16.11
CA ARG A 180 -6.44 48.24 14.93
C ARG A 180 -6.26 46.80 14.46
N MET A 181 -6.84 46.48 13.30
CA MET A 181 -6.45 45.28 12.55
C MET A 181 -5.07 45.51 11.94
N ASP A 182 -4.02 45.46 12.76
CA ASP A 182 -2.65 45.53 12.27
C ASP A 182 -2.31 44.24 11.52
N TYR A 183 -2.31 44.33 10.19
CA TYR A 183 -1.93 43.23 9.32
C TYR A 183 -0.43 42.96 9.51
N THR A 184 -0.10 41.81 10.06
CA THR A 184 1.30 41.36 10.08
C THR A 184 1.79 41.20 8.66
N ALA A 185 2.74 42.06 8.31
CA ALA A 185 3.46 42.07 7.05
C ALA A 185 4.24 40.75 6.87
N ILE A 186 3.60 39.73 6.32
CA ILE A 186 4.29 38.65 5.61
C ILE A 186 3.60 38.44 4.26
N GLY A 187 4.38 38.62 3.20
CA GLY A 187 4.22 37.82 2.00
C GLY A 187 3.55 38.53 0.83
N ASP A 188 4.32 39.37 0.14
CA ASP A 188 4.18 39.67 -1.30
C ASP A 188 2.93 40.45 -1.79
N THR A 189 1.71 40.09 -1.37
CA THR A 189 0.45 40.67 -1.90
C THR A 189 0.35 42.19 -1.62
N THR A 190 0.52 42.60 -0.36
CA THR A 190 0.46 44.01 0.06
C THR A 190 1.62 44.82 -0.52
N ASN A 191 2.84 44.26 -0.48
CA ASN A 191 4.04 44.90 -1.02
C ASN A 191 3.93 45.16 -2.52
N LEU A 192 3.31 44.26 -3.27
CA LEU A 192 3.10 44.46 -4.70
C LEU A 192 2.05 45.54 -4.98
N ALA A 193 0.98 45.67 -4.17
CA ALA A 193 0.00 46.75 -4.32
C ALA A 193 0.62 48.15 -4.11
N ALA A 194 1.40 48.32 -3.04
CA ALA A 194 2.13 49.56 -2.78
C ALA A 194 3.12 49.91 -3.91
N ARG A 195 3.73 48.88 -4.53
CA ARG A 195 4.62 49.07 -5.69
C ARG A 195 3.86 49.50 -6.95
N MET A 196 2.65 48.97 -7.16
CA MET A 196 1.80 49.46 -8.26
C MET A 196 1.43 50.93 -8.07
N GLU A 197 1.15 51.37 -6.84
CA GLU A 197 0.84 52.78 -6.53
C GLU A 197 2.05 53.68 -6.83
N SER A 198 3.20 53.39 -6.23
CA SER A 198 4.42 54.20 -6.42
C SER A 198 4.92 54.28 -7.87
N MET A 199 4.58 53.29 -8.71
CA MET A 199 4.88 53.28 -10.14
C MET A 199 3.82 54.03 -10.99
N ALA A 200 2.66 54.33 -10.42
CA ALA A 200 1.57 55.01 -11.11
C ALA A 200 1.93 56.46 -11.41
N LYS A 201 1.54 56.94 -12.60
CA LYS A 201 1.61 58.36 -12.92
C LYS A 201 0.51 59.11 -12.15
N PRO A 202 0.72 60.39 -11.78
CA PRO A 202 -0.34 61.18 -11.12
C PRO A 202 -1.66 61.15 -11.91
N GLY A 203 -2.75 60.75 -11.26
CA GLY A 203 -4.08 60.63 -11.87
C GLY A 203 -4.37 59.29 -12.56
N THR A 204 -3.50 58.28 -12.40
CA THR A 204 -3.69 56.93 -12.98
C THR A 204 -3.85 55.85 -11.92
N VAL A 205 -4.42 54.71 -12.34
CA VAL A 205 -4.62 53.53 -11.49
C VAL A 205 -3.86 52.37 -12.11
N LEU A 206 -2.89 51.81 -11.40
CA LEU A 206 -2.15 50.62 -11.85
C LEU A 206 -2.61 49.36 -11.13
N VAL A 207 -2.68 48.26 -11.88
CA VAL A 207 -3.03 46.94 -11.36
C VAL A 207 -1.96 45.92 -11.73
N SER A 208 -1.74 44.97 -10.83
CA SER A 208 -0.85 43.84 -11.07
C SER A 208 -1.41 42.86 -12.11
N PRO A 209 -0.60 41.94 -12.68
CA PRO A 209 -1.09 40.88 -13.56
C PRO A 209 -2.19 40.02 -12.92
N ILE A 210 -2.12 39.80 -11.61
CA ILE A 210 -3.07 38.94 -10.89
C ILE A 210 -4.42 39.63 -10.78
N THR A 211 -4.44 40.93 -10.49
CA THR A 211 -5.67 41.73 -10.47
C THR A 211 -6.24 41.85 -11.88
N TYR A 212 -5.40 42.19 -12.86
CA TYR A 212 -5.81 42.26 -14.28
C TYR A 212 -6.48 40.97 -14.76
N LYS A 213 -5.87 39.81 -14.55
CA LYS A 213 -6.46 38.52 -14.96
C LYS A 213 -7.84 38.27 -14.36
N ARG A 214 -8.11 38.76 -13.15
CA ARG A 214 -9.41 38.58 -12.47
C ARG A 214 -10.50 39.51 -12.95
N VAL A 215 -10.15 40.72 -13.40
CA VAL A 215 -11.15 41.75 -13.72
C VAL A 215 -11.07 42.27 -15.18
N SER A 216 -10.21 41.69 -16.01
CA SER A 216 -9.99 42.08 -17.41
C SER A 216 -11.25 42.08 -18.28
N GLN A 217 -12.28 41.31 -17.90
CA GLN A 217 -13.55 41.26 -18.64
C GLN A 217 -14.54 42.33 -18.18
N GLN A 218 -14.39 42.87 -16.97
CA GLN A 218 -15.31 43.84 -16.35
C GLN A 218 -14.79 45.28 -16.44
N PHE A 219 -13.55 45.50 -16.88
CA PHE A 219 -12.97 46.83 -17.06
C PHE A 219 -12.10 46.87 -18.32
N ASP A 220 -11.90 48.06 -18.87
CA ASP A 220 -10.90 48.29 -19.90
C ASP A 220 -9.55 48.63 -19.27
N PHE A 221 -8.48 48.03 -19.81
CA PHE A 221 -7.11 48.22 -19.36
C PHE A 221 -6.18 48.58 -20.50
N LYS A 222 -5.16 49.38 -20.21
CA LYS A 222 -4.05 49.65 -21.12
C LYS A 222 -2.78 48.94 -20.63
N PRO A 223 -2.19 48.02 -21.41
CA PRO A 223 -0.93 47.38 -21.02
C PRO A 223 0.22 48.39 -21.08
N LEU A 224 1.06 48.41 -20.04
CA LEU A 224 2.26 49.25 -19.95
C LEU A 224 3.56 48.46 -20.19
N GLY A 225 3.46 47.14 -20.38
CA GLY A 225 4.59 46.23 -20.65
C GLY A 225 5.31 45.73 -19.40
N GLU A 226 6.41 44.99 -19.60
CA GLU A 226 7.24 44.44 -18.54
C GLU A 226 7.97 45.54 -17.77
N ALA A 227 7.67 45.68 -16.48
CA ALA A 227 8.34 46.59 -15.58
C ALA A 227 9.18 45.85 -14.53
N LYS A 228 10.40 46.35 -14.27
CA LYS A 228 11.28 45.79 -13.23
C LYS A 228 10.83 46.26 -11.85
N VAL A 229 10.14 45.38 -11.13
CA VAL A 229 9.65 45.65 -9.77
C VAL A 229 10.71 45.24 -8.74
N LYS A 230 11.12 46.17 -7.87
CA LYS A 230 12.15 45.95 -6.82
C LYS A 230 11.79 44.71 -5.99
N GLY A 231 12.70 43.73 -5.87
CA GLY A 231 12.46 42.49 -5.09
C GLY A 231 11.74 41.36 -5.83
N LYS A 232 11.59 41.45 -7.17
CA LYS A 232 11.18 40.34 -8.04
C LYS A 232 12.31 40.02 -9.02
N GLU A 233 12.64 38.74 -9.17
CA GLU A 233 13.72 38.29 -10.06
C GLU A 233 13.37 38.42 -11.55
N LYS A 234 12.08 38.30 -11.90
CA LYS A 234 11.57 38.46 -13.27
C LYS A 234 10.76 39.76 -13.39
N PRO A 235 10.88 40.48 -14.53
CA PRO A 235 9.98 41.60 -14.85
C PRO A 235 8.50 41.16 -14.81
N LEU A 236 7.61 42.08 -14.46
CA LEU A 236 6.17 41.83 -14.39
C LEU A 236 5.42 42.78 -15.33
N ASP A 237 4.42 42.27 -16.06
CA ASP A 237 3.52 43.12 -16.85
C ASP A 237 2.67 44.01 -15.94
N VAL A 238 2.59 45.30 -16.27
CA VAL A 238 1.76 46.26 -15.51
C VAL A 238 0.65 46.80 -16.39
N TYR A 239 -0.54 46.98 -15.82
CA TYR A 239 -1.74 47.40 -16.54
C TYR A 239 -2.32 48.66 -15.90
N GLU A 240 -2.68 49.65 -16.71
CA GLU A 240 -3.42 50.83 -16.29
C GLU A 240 -4.92 50.59 -16.43
N LEU A 241 -5.70 50.79 -15.36
CA LEU A 241 -7.15 50.65 -15.34
C LEU A 241 -7.83 51.91 -15.90
N ILE A 242 -8.69 51.76 -16.90
CA ILE A 242 -9.28 52.88 -17.67
C ILE A 242 -10.74 53.16 -17.32
N LYS A 243 -11.64 52.17 -17.43
CA LYS A 243 -13.09 52.34 -17.14
C LYS A 243 -13.80 51.01 -16.86
N ALA A 244 -14.95 51.07 -16.19
CA ALA A 244 -15.79 49.91 -15.86
C ALA A 244 -16.77 49.52 -16.98
N LYS A 245 -17.08 48.22 -17.07
CA LYS A 245 -18.14 47.60 -17.88
C LYS A 245 -19.28 47.20 -16.93
N VAL A 246 -20.53 47.46 -17.28
CA VAL A 246 -21.66 47.49 -16.34
C VAL A 246 -22.31 46.09 -16.19
N ASP A 247 -22.43 45.63 -14.93
CA ASP A 247 -23.68 45.14 -14.26
C ASP A 247 -23.69 43.75 -13.52
N ARG A 248 -24.53 43.59 -12.47
CA ARG A 248 -24.83 42.40 -11.58
C ARG A 248 -26.35 42.37 -11.17
N PRO A 249 -26.97 41.50 -10.31
CA PRO A 249 -26.84 40.05 -9.97
C PRO A 249 -28.17 39.22 -9.67
N ARG A 250 -27.98 37.89 -9.52
CA ARG A 250 -28.63 36.68 -8.88
C ARG A 250 -29.95 36.65 -8.07
N LEU A 251 -30.70 35.52 -8.12
CA LEU A 251 -31.71 34.98 -7.15
C LEU A 251 -32.14 33.56 -7.55
N GLY A 252 -31.71 32.54 -6.81
CA GLY A 252 -32.12 31.13 -7.01
C GLY A 252 -33.28 30.67 -6.13
N LEU A 253 -33.95 29.62 -6.59
CA LEU A 253 -34.61 28.55 -5.81
C LEU A 253 -35.14 27.45 -6.79
N GLU A 254 -34.99 26.19 -6.39
CA GLU A 254 -35.58 24.95 -6.92
C GLU A 254 -35.09 24.37 -8.28
N ARG A 255 -34.11 23.45 -8.28
CA ARG A 255 -34.06 22.36 -9.29
C ARG A 255 -33.26 21.12 -8.85
N GLN A 256 -33.87 19.94 -8.88
CA GLN A 256 -33.16 18.66 -9.01
C GLN A 256 -33.09 18.26 -10.50
N ILE A 257 -31.90 17.92 -10.98
CA ILE A 257 -31.63 17.48 -12.36
C ILE A 257 -30.92 16.13 -12.33
N TYR A 258 -31.48 15.17 -13.07
CA TYR A 258 -30.82 13.93 -13.44
C TYR A 258 -30.44 13.98 -14.93
N SER A 259 -29.21 13.59 -15.27
CA SER A 259 -28.74 13.47 -16.66
C SER A 259 -28.69 12.02 -17.11
N GLU A 260 -29.02 11.78 -18.39
CA GLU A 260 -28.69 10.54 -19.12
C GLU A 260 -27.17 10.41 -19.34
N MET A 261 -26.69 9.18 -19.53
CA MET A 261 -25.28 8.91 -19.82
C MET A 261 -24.97 9.25 -21.28
N VAL A 262 -23.93 10.06 -21.52
CA VAL A 262 -23.53 10.51 -22.86
C VAL A 262 -22.13 10.01 -23.21
N GLY A 263 -21.93 9.52 -24.44
CA GLY A 263 -20.60 9.26 -25.00
C GLY A 263 -19.86 8.06 -24.42
N ARG A 264 -20.60 7.06 -23.91
CA ARG A 264 -20.02 5.88 -23.23
C ARG A 264 -20.53 4.55 -23.79
N ASP A 265 -21.22 4.56 -24.93
CA ASP A 265 -21.83 3.35 -25.52
C ASP A 265 -20.81 2.29 -25.87
N ASN A 266 -19.64 2.68 -26.42
CA ASN A 266 -18.56 1.75 -26.74
C ASN A 266 -17.94 1.13 -25.48
N ASP A 267 -17.68 1.93 -24.45
CA ASP A 267 -17.12 1.46 -23.18
C ASP A 267 -18.08 0.51 -22.48
N LEU A 268 -19.38 0.83 -22.50
CA LEU A 268 -20.43 -0.02 -21.95
C LEU A 268 -20.58 -1.32 -22.75
N SER A 269 -20.53 -1.27 -24.08
CA SER A 269 -20.56 -2.46 -24.94
C SER A 269 -19.39 -3.42 -24.67
N LYS A 270 -18.19 -2.89 -24.38
CA LYS A 270 -17.03 -3.70 -23.98
C LYS A 270 -17.25 -4.42 -22.66
N LEU A 271 -17.84 -3.74 -21.67
CA LEU A 271 -18.21 -4.34 -20.39
C LEU A 271 -19.28 -5.43 -20.57
N GLU A 272 -20.33 -5.14 -21.33
CA GLU A 272 -21.39 -6.10 -21.64
C GLU A 272 -20.84 -7.35 -22.31
N LEU A 273 -19.89 -7.22 -23.23
CA LEU A 273 -19.21 -8.35 -23.85
C LEU A 273 -18.51 -9.25 -22.82
N GLN A 274 -17.82 -8.66 -21.84
CA GLN A 274 -17.17 -9.46 -20.79
C GLN A 274 -18.19 -10.13 -19.87
N VAL A 275 -19.32 -9.48 -19.58
CA VAL A 275 -20.42 -10.11 -18.84
C VAL A 275 -20.98 -11.30 -19.61
N MET A 276 -21.17 -11.18 -20.93
CA MET A 276 -21.62 -12.28 -21.79
C MET A 276 -20.63 -13.44 -21.80
N LYS A 277 -19.32 -13.17 -21.84
CA LYS A 277 -18.28 -14.20 -21.72
C LYS A 277 -18.39 -14.97 -20.40
N ALA A 278 -18.49 -14.26 -19.28
CA ALA A 278 -18.69 -14.88 -17.98
C ALA A 278 -19.98 -15.72 -17.96
N ALA A 279 -21.08 -15.20 -18.52
CA ALA A 279 -22.32 -15.95 -18.65
C ALA A 279 -22.18 -17.26 -19.46
N ASN A 280 -21.27 -17.28 -20.44
CA ASN A 280 -20.99 -18.42 -21.30
C ASN A 280 -19.87 -19.34 -20.77
N GLY A 281 -19.31 -19.08 -19.58
CA GLY A 281 -18.30 -19.95 -18.97
C GLY A 281 -16.87 -19.40 -18.99
N GLU A 282 -16.63 -18.27 -19.66
CA GLU A 282 -15.29 -17.68 -19.82
C GLU A 282 -15.06 -16.55 -18.82
N GLY A 283 -14.02 -16.67 -17.98
CA GLY A 283 -13.64 -15.60 -17.06
C GLY A 283 -12.89 -14.45 -17.73
N SER A 284 -12.90 -13.28 -17.10
CA SER A 284 -12.15 -12.11 -17.57
C SER A 284 -11.92 -11.07 -16.48
N ILE A 285 -11.01 -10.14 -16.74
CA ILE A 285 -10.65 -9.05 -15.85
C ILE A 285 -10.73 -7.74 -16.64
N VAL A 286 -11.46 -6.76 -16.12
CA VAL A 286 -11.60 -5.44 -16.73
C VAL A 286 -11.11 -4.36 -15.77
N ASN A 287 -10.15 -3.55 -16.23
CA ASN A 287 -9.71 -2.36 -15.52
C ASN A 287 -10.36 -1.11 -16.14
N VAL A 288 -11.23 -0.44 -15.39
CA VAL A 288 -11.87 0.83 -15.78
C VAL A 288 -11.11 1.99 -15.14
N ILE A 289 -10.38 2.72 -15.97
CA ILE A 289 -9.39 3.72 -15.55
C ILE A 289 -9.87 5.10 -16.00
N GLY A 290 -9.74 6.11 -15.15
CA GLY A 290 -9.96 7.48 -15.57
C GLY A 290 -9.94 8.48 -14.41
N GLU A 291 -9.90 9.76 -14.76
CA GLU A 291 -9.78 10.85 -13.78
C GLU A 291 -11.02 11.02 -12.87
N ALA A 292 -10.88 11.82 -11.83
CA ALA A 292 -12.00 12.16 -10.95
C ALA A 292 -13.14 12.84 -11.74
N GLY A 293 -14.39 12.43 -11.49
CA GLY A 293 -15.56 13.02 -12.14
C GLY A 293 -15.80 12.61 -13.60
N ILE A 294 -14.93 11.80 -14.20
CA ILE A 294 -15.00 11.42 -15.63
C ILE A 294 -16.17 10.51 -16.04
N GLY A 295 -16.94 10.00 -15.06
CA GLY A 295 -18.09 9.13 -15.29
C GLY A 295 -17.90 7.64 -14.97
N LYS A 296 -16.81 7.22 -14.32
CA LYS A 296 -16.54 5.81 -13.94
C LYS A 296 -17.71 5.13 -13.21
N SER A 297 -18.15 5.68 -12.07
CA SER A 297 -19.26 5.11 -11.30
C SER A 297 -20.60 5.17 -12.06
N ARG A 298 -20.78 6.15 -12.97
CA ARG A 298 -21.97 6.19 -13.83
C ARG A 298 -21.98 5.04 -14.84
N LEU A 299 -20.85 4.76 -15.48
CA LEU A 299 -20.71 3.63 -16.40
C LEU A 299 -21.03 2.29 -15.71
N ILE A 300 -20.54 2.10 -14.49
CA ILE A 300 -20.84 0.90 -13.68
C ILE A 300 -22.34 0.85 -13.30
N ALA A 301 -22.94 1.98 -12.94
CA ALA A 301 -24.38 2.05 -12.66
C ALA A 301 -25.24 1.67 -13.87
N GLU A 302 -24.85 2.11 -15.08
CA GLU A 302 -25.54 1.71 -16.32
C GLU A 302 -25.40 0.22 -16.61
N LEU A 303 -24.19 -0.34 -16.45
CA LEU A 303 -23.95 -1.77 -16.60
C LEU A 303 -24.87 -2.60 -15.70
N LYS A 304 -25.01 -2.21 -14.43
CA LYS A 304 -25.88 -2.91 -13.45
C LYS A 304 -27.35 -2.97 -13.89
N ASN A 305 -27.82 -1.98 -14.65
CA ASN A 305 -29.19 -1.93 -15.13
C ASN A 305 -29.43 -2.79 -16.38
N ARG A 306 -28.37 -3.28 -17.05
CA ARG A 306 -28.48 -4.10 -18.25
C ARG A 306 -29.06 -5.49 -17.95
N GLU A 307 -29.84 -6.01 -18.90
CA GLU A 307 -30.48 -7.31 -18.76
C GLU A 307 -29.46 -8.45 -18.60
N VAL A 308 -28.33 -8.38 -19.30
CA VAL A 308 -27.26 -9.38 -19.25
C VAL A 308 -26.72 -9.59 -17.83
N VAL A 309 -26.67 -8.52 -17.01
CA VAL A 309 -26.20 -8.59 -15.62
C VAL A 309 -27.23 -9.24 -14.70
N LYS A 310 -28.53 -9.09 -14.98
CA LYS A 310 -29.60 -9.67 -14.15
C LYS A 310 -29.57 -11.20 -14.07
N ARG A 311 -28.83 -11.87 -14.97
CA ARG A 311 -28.64 -13.34 -15.00
C ARG A 311 -27.36 -13.80 -14.27
N THR A 312 -26.68 -12.89 -13.60
CA THR A 312 -25.41 -13.12 -12.90
C THR A 312 -25.54 -12.75 -11.43
N THR A 313 -24.64 -13.27 -10.58
CA THR A 313 -24.48 -12.75 -9.23
C THR A 313 -23.49 -11.59 -9.27
N LEU A 314 -23.89 -10.43 -8.74
CA LEU A 314 -23.05 -9.24 -8.64
C LEU A 314 -22.60 -9.02 -7.19
N LEU A 315 -21.30 -8.99 -6.96
CA LEU A 315 -20.68 -8.63 -5.69
C LEU A 315 -19.97 -7.29 -5.86
N GLU A 316 -20.23 -6.35 -4.96
CA GLU A 316 -19.70 -4.99 -5.06
C GLU A 316 -19.01 -4.56 -3.76
N GLY A 317 -17.75 -4.17 -3.88
CA GLY A 317 -16.97 -3.54 -2.83
C GLY A 317 -16.50 -2.14 -3.23
N ARG A 318 -16.24 -1.28 -2.24
CA ARG A 318 -15.71 0.06 -2.47
C ARG A 318 -14.60 0.42 -1.49
N ALA A 319 -13.50 0.95 -2.02
CA ALA A 319 -12.45 1.56 -1.22
C ALA A 319 -12.79 3.01 -0.83
N ILE A 320 -12.28 3.46 0.32
CA ILE A 320 -12.50 4.82 0.84
C ILE A 320 -11.16 5.52 1.03
N SER A 321 -11.12 6.85 1.03
CA SER A 321 -9.87 7.63 1.04
C SER A 321 -8.95 7.39 2.25
N ILE A 322 -9.51 7.04 3.42
CA ILE A 322 -8.74 6.63 4.62
C ILE A 322 -8.42 5.12 4.60
N GLY A 323 -8.93 4.40 3.59
CA GLY A 323 -8.95 2.95 3.48
C GLY A 323 -7.59 2.28 3.32
N ARG A 324 -6.53 3.01 2.93
CA ARG A 324 -5.15 2.46 2.87
C ARG A 324 -4.67 1.88 4.21
N ASN A 325 -5.28 2.34 5.30
CA ASN A 325 -4.99 1.93 6.67
C ASN A 325 -6.04 0.94 7.23
N LEU A 326 -7.06 0.59 6.45
CA LEU A 326 -8.12 -0.33 6.88
C LEU A 326 -7.94 -1.67 6.18
N SER A 327 -7.44 -2.65 6.92
CA SER A 327 -7.21 -4.02 6.46
C SER A 327 -8.43 -4.61 5.73
N PHE A 328 -8.21 -5.10 4.52
CA PHE A 328 -9.21 -5.77 3.68
C PHE A 328 -10.50 -4.97 3.40
N HIS A 329 -10.49 -3.65 3.55
CA HIS A 329 -11.73 -2.85 3.63
C HIS A 329 -12.68 -3.02 2.42
N PRO A 330 -12.23 -2.90 1.15
CA PRO A 330 -13.09 -3.15 -0.02
C PRO A 330 -13.74 -4.54 -0.01
N ILE A 331 -13.02 -5.56 0.46
CA ILE A 331 -13.48 -6.94 0.52
C ILE A 331 -14.49 -7.14 1.66
N ILE A 332 -14.21 -6.58 2.83
CA ILE A 332 -15.16 -6.54 3.96
C ILE A 332 -16.44 -5.82 3.53
N ASN A 333 -16.31 -4.70 2.84
CA ASN A 333 -17.44 -3.93 2.31
C ASN A 333 -18.29 -4.77 1.34
N LEU A 334 -17.64 -5.55 0.47
CA LEU A 334 -18.30 -6.49 -0.44
C LEU A 334 -19.12 -7.54 0.32
N PHE A 335 -18.54 -8.21 1.31
CA PHE A 335 -19.26 -9.22 2.09
C PHE A 335 -20.42 -8.65 2.89
N LYS A 336 -20.26 -7.44 3.44
CA LYS A 336 -21.35 -6.76 4.16
C LYS A 336 -22.56 -6.54 3.26
N HIS A 337 -22.35 -5.99 2.05
CA HIS A 337 -23.43 -5.77 1.10
C HIS A 337 -24.07 -7.09 0.64
N TRP A 338 -23.24 -8.08 0.27
CA TRP A 338 -23.72 -9.37 -0.22
C TRP A 338 -24.53 -10.15 0.83
N ALA A 339 -24.01 -10.27 2.05
CA ALA A 339 -24.69 -10.96 3.16
C ALA A 339 -25.84 -10.13 3.77
N ARG A 340 -26.13 -8.94 3.21
CA ARG A 340 -27.16 -8.00 3.70
C ARG A 340 -26.95 -7.66 5.18
N ILE A 341 -25.69 -7.60 5.58
CA ILE A 341 -25.28 -7.10 6.90
C ILE A 341 -25.44 -5.60 6.83
N LYS A 342 -26.47 -5.12 7.52
CA LYS A 342 -26.72 -3.71 7.67
C LYS A 342 -25.80 -3.19 8.76
N GLU A 343 -25.55 -1.89 8.71
CA GLU A 343 -24.64 -1.29 9.67
C GLU A 343 -25.23 -1.25 11.08
N ASP A 344 -26.56 -1.29 11.26
CA ASP A 344 -27.28 -1.39 12.54
C ASP A 344 -27.39 -2.83 13.08
N ASP A 345 -26.85 -3.84 12.37
CA ASP A 345 -26.81 -5.19 12.91
C ASP A 345 -25.78 -5.27 14.05
N ASN A 346 -26.24 -5.69 15.23
CA ASN A 346 -25.31 -6.07 16.31
C ASN A 346 -24.41 -7.25 15.88
N SER A 347 -23.30 -7.47 16.60
CA SER A 347 -22.28 -8.44 16.21
C SER A 347 -22.81 -9.87 16.03
N SER A 348 -23.79 -10.31 16.82
CA SER A 348 -24.39 -11.64 16.70
C SER A 348 -25.29 -11.77 15.47
N THR A 349 -26.05 -10.73 15.15
CA THR A 349 -26.90 -10.66 13.94
C THR A 349 -26.04 -10.63 12.68
N ALA A 350 -24.97 -9.82 12.67
CA ALA A 350 -24.03 -9.76 11.57
C ALA A 350 -23.36 -11.12 11.30
N LEU A 351 -22.89 -11.80 12.35
CA LEU A 351 -22.33 -13.16 12.26
C LEU A 351 -23.35 -14.17 11.70
N SER A 352 -24.58 -14.15 12.21
CA SER A 352 -25.64 -15.07 11.77
C SER A 352 -26.02 -14.86 10.30
N LYS A 353 -26.12 -13.60 9.84
CA LYS A 353 -26.36 -13.27 8.45
C LYS A 353 -25.23 -13.74 7.54
N LEU A 354 -23.98 -13.50 7.94
CA LEU A 354 -22.81 -13.97 7.19
C LEU A 354 -22.78 -15.50 7.11
N GLU A 355 -23.00 -16.21 8.23
CA GLU A 355 -23.04 -17.68 8.24
C GLU A 355 -24.15 -18.21 7.33
N THR A 356 -25.33 -17.59 7.38
CA THR A 356 -26.48 -17.98 6.54
C THR A 356 -26.20 -17.74 5.06
N ALA A 357 -25.60 -16.60 4.71
CA ALA A 357 -25.23 -16.27 3.35
C ALA A 357 -24.19 -17.26 2.80
N ILE A 358 -23.12 -17.55 3.56
CA ILE A 358 -22.11 -18.54 3.17
C ILE A 358 -22.72 -19.94 3.04
N ARG A 359 -23.61 -20.33 3.96
CA ARG A 359 -24.31 -21.61 3.92
C ARG A 359 -25.18 -21.79 2.68
N SER A 360 -25.78 -20.71 2.17
CA SER A 360 -26.60 -20.75 0.96
C SER A 360 -25.78 -21.07 -0.30
N VAL A 361 -24.47 -20.80 -0.28
CA VAL A 361 -23.54 -21.09 -1.38
C VAL A 361 -22.81 -22.42 -1.17
N CYS A 362 -22.30 -22.64 0.05
CA CYS A 362 -21.43 -23.75 0.39
C CYS A 362 -21.98 -24.53 1.60
N PRO A 363 -23.10 -25.26 1.48
CA PRO A 363 -23.75 -25.90 2.62
C PRO A 363 -22.86 -26.95 3.31
N GLU A 364 -22.06 -27.70 2.54
CA GLU A 364 -21.15 -28.73 3.07
C GLU A 364 -19.89 -28.14 3.72
N ASP A 365 -19.35 -27.07 3.13
CA ASP A 365 -18.09 -26.44 3.54
C ASP A 365 -18.28 -25.22 4.46
N THR A 366 -19.51 -24.92 4.89
CA THR A 366 -19.82 -23.72 5.70
C THR A 366 -18.93 -23.62 6.94
N ASN A 367 -18.74 -24.74 7.65
CA ASN A 367 -17.96 -24.77 8.90
C ASN A 367 -16.45 -24.57 8.67
N GLU A 368 -15.98 -24.72 7.43
CA GLU A 368 -14.60 -24.47 7.05
C GLU A 368 -14.44 -23.03 6.54
N ILE A 369 -15.32 -22.56 5.65
CA ILE A 369 -15.20 -21.25 5.01
C ILE A 369 -15.56 -20.09 5.96
N PHE A 370 -16.69 -20.20 6.67
CA PHE A 370 -17.23 -19.12 7.48
C PHE A 370 -16.25 -18.57 8.52
N PRO A 371 -15.55 -19.41 9.33
CA PRO A 371 -14.63 -18.90 10.34
C PRO A 371 -13.55 -18.00 9.75
N PHE A 372 -12.96 -18.33 8.60
CA PHE A 372 -11.89 -17.53 8.01
C PHE A 372 -12.39 -16.24 7.35
N VAL A 373 -13.55 -16.27 6.68
CA VAL A 373 -14.17 -15.04 6.16
C VAL A 373 -14.55 -14.10 7.31
N ALA A 374 -15.12 -14.63 8.39
CA ALA A 374 -15.46 -13.85 9.58
C ALA A 374 -14.21 -13.28 10.28
N THR A 375 -13.10 -14.03 10.34
CA THR A 375 -11.82 -13.54 10.85
C THR A 375 -11.23 -12.43 9.97
N LEU A 376 -11.27 -12.55 8.64
CA LEU A 376 -10.89 -11.46 7.72
C LEU A 376 -11.71 -10.19 7.98
N MET A 377 -12.99 -10.34 8.32
CA MET A 377 -13.88 -9.23 8.65
C MET A 377 -13.71 -8.68 10.08
N GLY A 378 -12.76 -9.19 10.86
CA GLY A 378 -12.54 -8.78 12.25
C GLY A 378 -13.67 -9.18 13.22
N MET A 379 -14.50 -10.17 12.88
CA MET A 379 -15.63 -10.57 13.71
C MET A 379 -15.20 -11.51 14.84
N LYS A 380 -15.77 -11.32 16.03
CA LYS A 380 -15.51 -12.18 17.20
C LYS A 380 -16.25 -13.50 17.09
N LEU A 381 -15.51 -14.58 16.87
CA LEU A 381 -16.04 -15.94 16.78
C LEU A 381 -16.33 -16.54 18.16
N SER A 382 -17.26 -17.51 18.21
CA SER A 382 -17.59 -18.28 19.41
C SER A 382 -17.80 -19.77 19.10
N GLY A 383 -17.76 -20.61 20.14
CA GLY A 383 -18.00 -22.06 20.03
C GLY A 383 -17.03 -22.76 19.07
N ARG A 384 -17.57 -23.67 18.23
CA ARG A 384 -16.77 -24.46 17.27
C ARG A 384 -15.99 -23.61 16.27
N HIS A 385 -16.51 -22.44 15.91
CA HIS A 385 -15.90 -21.55 14.92
C HIS A 385 -14.64 -20.88 15.50
N ALA A 386 -14.69 -20.49 16.78
CA ALA A 386 -13.50 -19.99 17.49
C ALA A 386 -12.43 -21.08 17.63
N GLU A 387 -12.83 -22.31 17.99
CA GLU A 387 -11.88 -23.44 18.09
C GLU A 387 -11.24 -23.80 16.73
N ARG A 388 -11.94 -23.59 15.61
CA ARG A 388 -11.39 -23.83 14.26
C ARG A 388 -10.19 -22.93 13.94
N VAL A 389 -10.25 -21.66 14.33
CA VAL A 389 -9.20 -20.65 14.06
C VAL A 389 -8.17 -20.57 15.20
N LYS A 390 -8.46 -21.18 16.35
CA LYS A 390 -7.59 -21.16 17.53
C LYS A 390 -6.18 -21.65 17.24
N GLY A 391 -5.21 -20.81 17.61
CA GLY A 391 -3.78 -21.05 17.44
C GLY A 391 -3.27 -20.93 16.00
N ILE A 392 -4.08 -20.40 15.07
CA ILE A 392 -3.70 -20.12 13.69
C ILE A 392 -3.45 -18.63 13.55
N GLU A 393 -2.21 -18.24 13.30
CA GLU A 393 -1.77 -16.83 13.28
C GLU A 393 -0.75 -16.59 12.15
N GLY A 394 -0.56 -15.33 11.76
CA GLY A 394 0.44 -14.93 10.77
C GLY A 394 0.22 -15.56 9.39
N GLU A 395 1.29 -16.03 8.75
CA GLU A 395 1.25 -16.64 7.40
C GLU A 395 0.21 -17.77 7.31
N ALA A 396 0.13 -18.64 8.32
CA ALA A 396 -0.81 -19.76 8.34
C ALA A 396 -2.27 -19.30 8.22
N LEU A 397 -2.61 -18.22 8.93
CA LEU A 397 -3.94 -17.62 8.87
C LEU A 397 -4.19 -16.99 7.50
N GLU A 398 -3.20 -16.29 6.94
CA GLU A 398 -3.27 -15.66 5.62
C GLU A 398 -3.59 -16.69 4.53
N LYS A 399 -2.83 -17.79 4.47
CA LYS A 399 -2.98 -18.84 3.47
C LYS A 399 -4.35 -19.51 3.58
N LEU A 400 -4.86 -19.68 4.80
CA LEU A 400 -6.19 -20.24 5.03
C LEU A 400 -7.31 -19.26 4.67
N ILE A 401 -7.16 -17.97 4.94
CA ILE A 401 -8.09 -16.93 4.48
C ILE A 401 -8.14 -16.93 2.95
N PHE A 402 -6.98 -16.89 2.29
CA PHE A 402 -6.89 -16.86 0.82
C PHE A 402 -7.52 -18.10 0.20
N LYS A 403 -7.19 -19.29 0.72
CA LYS A 403 -7.81 -20.54 0.27
C LYS A 403 -9.33 -20.52 0.44
N ASN A 404 -9.83 -20.17 1.62
CA ASN A 404 -11.27 -20.25 1.89
C ASN A 404 -12.06 -19.19 1.11
N MET A 405 -11.46 -18.02 0.88
CA MET A 405 -11.97 -17.02 -0.05
C MET A 405 -12.04 -17.55 -1.48
N ARG A 406 -10.98 -18.19 -1.95
CA ARG A 406 -10.92 -18.82 -3.28
C ARG A 406 -11.99 -19.90 -3.44
N ASP A 407 -12.09 -20.80 -2.46
CA ASP A 407 -13.04 -21.91 -2.46
C ASP A 407 -14.49 -21.39 -2.44
N PHE A 408 -14.77 -20.34 -1.65
CA PHE A 408 -16.05 -19.65 -1.66
C PHE A 408 -16.41 -19.09 -3.05
N LEU A 409 -15.46 -18.43 -3.72
CA LEU A 409 -15.71 -17.89 -5.06
C LEU A 409 -15.93 -18.98 -6.11
N ILE A 410 -15.17 -20.08 -6.06
CA ILE A 410 -15.37 -21.23 -6.98
C ILE A 410 -16.77 -21.82 -6.79
N LYS A 411 -17.17 -22.10 -5.54
CA LYS A 411 -18.51 -22.61 -5.25
C LYS A 411 -19.61 -21.62 -5.64
N SER A 412 -19.37 -20.32 -5.49
CA SER A 412 -20.28 -19.27 -5.98
C SER A 412 -20.43 -19.34 -7.50
N THR A 413 -19.33 -19.56 -8.21
CA THR A 413 -19.35 -19.73 -9.66
C THR A 413 -20.03 -21.03 -10.07
N ASP A 414 -20.07 -22.09 -9.27
CA ASP A 414 -20.83 -23.31 -9.62
C ASP A 414 -22.35 -23.04 -9.69
N LEU A 415 -22.85 -22.05 -8.94
CA LEU A 415 -24.27 -21.69 -8.92
C LEU A 415 -24.65 -20.78 -10.08
N THR A 416 -23.96 -19.65 -10.24
CA THR A 416 -24.22 -18.66 -11.28
C THR A 416 -22.93 -17.97 -11.72
N PRO A 417 -22.85 -17.42 -12.95
CA PRO A 417 -21.74 -16.55 -13.33
C PRO A 417 -21.58 -15.40 -12.34
N LEU A 418 -20.34 -15.09 -11.97
CA LEU A 418 -20.03 -14.14 -10.91
C LEU A 418 -19.39 -12.87 -11.48
N ILE A 419 -19.89 -11.70 -11.09
CA ILE A 419 -19.28 -10.40 -11.38
C ILE A 419 -18.83 -9.79 -10.05
N ILE A 420 -17.55 -9.44 -9.94
CA ILE A 420 -16.97 -8.75 -8.79
C ILE A 420 -16.57 -7.35 -9.22
N VAL A 421 -17.19 -6.33 -8.65
CA VAL A 421 -16.85 -4.91 -8.90
C VAL A 421 -16.18 -4.34 -7.67
N ILE A 422 -14.96 -3.80 -7.82
CA ILE A 422 -14.29 -3.04 -6.78
C ILE A 422 -14.12 -1.60 -7.22
N GLU A 423 -14.88 -0.69 -6.60
CA GLU A 423 -14.82 0.75 -6.86
C GLU A 423 -13.74 1.47 -6.06
N ASP A 424 -13.19 2.51 -6.67
CA ASP A 424 -12.20 3.42 -6.10
C ASP A 424 -10.88 2.75 -5.65
N LEU A 425 -10.43 1.71 -6.35
CA LEU A 425 -9.31 0.83 -5.95
C LEU A 425 -7.97 1.54 -5.66
N HIS A 426 -7.76 2.75 -6.20
CA HIS A 426 -6.64 3.66 -5.86
C HIS A 426 -6.51 4.01 -4.35
N TRP A 427 -7.59 3.83 -3.59
CA TRP A 427 -7.61 4.01 -2.13
C TRP A 427 -7.63 2.69 -1.34
N ALA A 428 -7.54 1.54 -2.00
CA ALA A 428 -7.55 0.25 -1.31
C ALA A 428 -6.30 0.06 -0.45
N ASP A 429 -6.44 -0.72 0.62
CA ASP A 429 -5.34 -1.26 1.41
C ASP A 429 -4.54 -2.29 0.60
N THR A 430 -3.29 -2.50 0.99
CA THR A 430 -2.35 -3.37 0.25
C THR A 430 -2.77 -4.82 0.33
N SER A 431 -3.27 -5.27 1.48
CA SER A 431 -3.74 -6.65 1.66
C SER A 431 -4.96 -6.97 0.80
N SER A 432 -5.87 -6.02 0.56
CA SER A 432 -6.94 -6.18 -0.45
C SER A 432 -6.39 -6.34 -1.86
N ILE A 433 -5.38 -5.56 -2.24
CA ILE A 433 -4.74 -5.67 -3.56
C ILE A 433 -4.11 -7.06 -3.72
N GLU A 434 -3.38 -7.53 -2.71
CA GLU A 434 -2.73 -8.86 -2.72
C GLU A 434 -3.74 -10.01 -2.80
N LEU A 435 -4.86 -9.88 -2.09
CA LEU A 435 -5.94 -10.86 -2.19
C LEU A 435 -6.59 -10.85 -3.57
N LEU A 436 -6.85 -9.67 -4.15
CA LEU A 436 -7.39 -9.55 -5.51
C LEU A 436 -6.42 -10.13 -6.56
N GLU A 437 -5.12 -9.87 -6.43
CA GLU A 437 -4.09 -10.46 -7.29
C GLU A 437 -4.12 -11.99 -7.22
N ALA A 438 -4.18 -12.57 -6.02
CA ALA A 438 -4.24 -14.01 -5.84
C ALA A 438 -5.51 -14.62 -6.45
N LEU A 439 -6.67 -13.97 -6.26
CA LEU A 439 -7.96 -14.44 -6.75
C LEU A 439 -8.17 -14.20 -8.25
N SER A 440 -7.42 -13.28 -8.87
CA SER A 440 -7.54 -12.96 -10.31
C SER A 440 -7.29 -14.16 -11.23
N SER A 441 -6.45 -15.11 -10.79
CA SER A 441 -6.19 -16.39 -11.48
C SER A 441 -7.44 -17.25 -11.69
N LEU A 442 -8.51 -17.03 -10.91
CA LEU A 442 -9.79 -17.70 -11.12
C LEU A 442 -10.41 -17.36 -12.49
N ALA A 443 -10.06 -16.22 -13.10
CA ALA A 443 -10.54 -15.86 -14.44
C ALA A 443 -10.11 -16.87 -15.52
N GLU A 444 -9.02 -17.63 -15.30
CA GLU A 444 -8.55 -18.64 -16.25
C GLU A 444 -9.44 -19.89 -16.31
N THR A 445 -10.11 -20.21 -15.20
CA THR A 445 -10.77 -21.52 -15.01
C THR A 445 -12.23 -21.43 -14.59
N GLN A 446 -12.69 -20.27 -14.13
CA GLN A 446 -14.02 -20.07 -13.59
C GLN A 446 -14.80 -19.02 -14.40
N ARG A 447 -16.13 -19.10 -14.33
CA ARG A 447 -17.05 -18.14 -14.95
C ARG A 447 -17.20 -16.85 -14.13
N ILE A 448 -16.09 -16.14 -13.99
CA ILE A 448 -15.94 -14.97 -13.13
C ILE A 448 -15.40 -13.76 -13.89
N LEU A 449 -16.02 -12.60 -13.68
CA LEU A 449 -15.60 -11.31 -14.20
C LEU A 449 -15.18 -10.40 -13.05
N PHE A 450 -13.91 -9.99 -13.03
CA PHE A 450 -13.41 -8.94 -12.13
C PHE A 450 -13.48 -7.58 -12.83
N ILE A 451 -14.07 -6.57 -12.19
CA ILE A 451 -14.12 -5.19 -12.68
C ILE A 451 -13.48 -4.28 -11.63
N ASN A 452 -12.27 -3.82 -11.93
CA ASN A 452 -11.47 -2.95 -11.07
C ASN A 452 -11.62 -1.50 -11.54
N VAL A 453 -12.07 -0.59 -10.68
CA VAL A 453 -12.36 0.80 -11.06
C VAL A 453 -11.48 1.76 -10.28
N PHE A 454 -10.63 2.53 -10.96
CA PHE A 454 -9.66 3.41 -10.28
C PHE A 454 -9.19 4.60 -11.12
N ARG A 455 -8.35 5.43 -10.49
CA ARG A 455 -7.67 6.58 -11.12
C ARG A 455 -6.25 6.17 -11.50
N PRO A 456 -5.69 6.70 -12.60
CA PRO A 456 -4.30 6.41 -12.97
C PRO A 456 -3.30 7.00 -11.95
N ASN A 457 -2.02 6.62 -12.07
CA ASN A 457 -0.88 7.17 -11.30
C ASN A 457 -0.89 6.80 -9.80
N HIS A 458 -1.29 5.57 -9.49
CA HIS A 458 -1.25 5.00 -8.15
C HIS A 458 -0.47 3.67 -8.15
N LEU A 459 0.86 3.78 -8.13
CA LEU A 459 1.83 2.69 -8.27
C LEU A 459 1.58 1.50 -7.35
N GLU A 460 1.15 1.70 -6.11
CA GLU A 460 0.99 0.62 -5.11
C GLU A 460 -0.38 -0.08 -5.17
N THR A 461 -1.32 0.39 -6.00
CA THR A 461 -2.71 -0.10 -6.02
C THR A 461 -3.18 -0.40 -7.44
N GLY A 462 -3.83 0.57 -8.10
CA GLY A 462 -4.39 0.41 -9.45
C GLY A 462 -3.34 0.04 -10.48
N ASP A 463 -2.19 0.72 -10.49
CA ASP A 463 -1.14 0.47 -11.48
C ASP A 463 -0.44 -0.87 -11.22
N ARG A 464 -0.20 -1.23 -9.95
CA ARG A 464 0.32 -2.55 -9.55
C ARG A 464 -0.57 -3.69 -10.06
N ILE A 465 -1.89 -3.54 -9.96
CA ILE A 465 -2.85 -4.54 -10.47
C ILE A 465 -2.74 -4.67 -11.98
N ILE A 466 -2.61 -3.56 -12.71
CA ILE A 466 -2.40 -3.59 -14.16
C ILE A 466 -1.13 -4.37 -14.49
N GLU A 467 0.00 -4.02 -13.88
CA GLU A 467 1.30 -4.65 -14.14
C GLU A 467 1.25 -6.15 -13.86
N THR A 468 0.77 -6.53 -12.68
CA THR A 468 0.67 -7.94 -12.25
C THR A 468 -0.21 -8.76 -13.19
N ILE A 469 -1.36 -8.21 -13.60
CA ILE A 469 -2.32 -8.91 -14.48
C ILE A 469 -1.80 -8.96 -15.92
N LYS A 470 -1.11 -7.93 -16.41
CA LYS A 470 -0.45 -7.96 -17.73
C LYS A 470 0.64 -9.01 -17.78
N GLU A 471 1.43 -9.15 -16.72
CA GLU A 471 2.50 -10.14 -16.65
C GLU A 471 1.96 -11.57 -16.54
N LYS A 472 0.98 -11.80 -15.66
CA LYS A 472 0.52 -13.16 -15.33
C LYS A 472 -0.65 -13.65 -16.19
N LEU A 473 -1.55 -12.75 -16.62
CA LEU A 473 -2.82 -13.07 -17.25
C LEU A 473 -3.07 -12.26 -18.55
N PRO A 474 -2.11 -12.20 -19.49
CA PRO A 474 -2.19 -11.32 -20.66
C PRO A 474 -3.38 -11.61 -21.60
N VAL A 475 -3.94 -12.83 -21.56
CA VAL A 475 -5.06 -13.25 -22.42
C VAL A 475 -6.43 -12.89 -21.82
N TYR A 476 -6.52 -12.70 -20.51
CA TYR A 476 -7.79 -12.57 -19.79
C TYR A 476 -8.12 -11.13 -19.37
N TYR A 477 -7.28 -10.15 -19.71
CA TYR A 477 -7.45 -8.77 -19.28
C TYR A 477 -7.93 -7.83 -20.39
N VAL A 478 -8.72 -6.83 -20.00
CA VAL A 478 -9.21 -5.74 -20.85
C VAL A 478 -9.06 -4.41 -20.12
N GLU A 479 -8.58 -3.38 -20.81
CA GLU A 479 -8.49 -2.02 -20.27
C GLU A 479 -9.49 -1.08 -20.93
N ILE A 480 -10.20 -0.30 -20.10
CA ILE A 480 -11.13 0.74 -20.52
C ILE A 480 -10.64 2.06 -19.92
N ASN A 481 -9.96 2.85 -20.74
CA ASN A 481 -9.45 4.17 -20.36
C ASN A 481 -10.47 5.25 -20.73
N LEU A 482 -11.22 5.72 -19.75
CA LEU A 482 -12.24 6.75 -19.96
C LEU A 482 -11.61 8.09 -20.29
N GLN A 483 -11.92 8.59 -21.48
CA GLN A 483 -11.50 9.91 -21.95
C GLN A 483 -12.54 10.98 -21.57
N PRO A 484 -12.12 12.25 -21.45
CA PRO A 484 -13.07 13.35 -21.38
C PRO A 484 -14.06 13.34 -22.55
N LEU A 485 -15.25 13.88 -22.33
CA LEU A 485 -16.23 14.03 -23.39
C LEU A 485 -15.68 15.00 -24.44
N ASN A 486 -15.88 14.68 -25.72
CA ASN A 486 -15.59 15.62 -26.78
C ASN A 486 -16.61 16.78 -26.77
N GLU A 487 -16.41 17.78 -27.60
CA GLU A 487 -17.26 18.99 -27.63
C GLU A 487 -18.73 18.64 -27.88
N GLN A 488 -19.02 17.81 -28.88
CA GLN A 488 -20.39 17.38 -29.22
C GLN A 488 -21.07 16.64 -28.06
N MET A 489 -20.36 15.71 -27.41
CA MET A 489 -20.88 14.96 -26.27
C MET A 489 -21.07 15.85 -25.03
N SER A 490 -20.20 16.84 -24.84
CA SER A 490 -20.31 17.81 -23.75
C SER A 490 -21.52 18.73 -23.95
N GLU A 491 -21.75 19.18 -25.18
CA GLU A 491 -22.95 19.95 -25.56
C GLU A 491 -24.23 19.12 -25.36
N MET A 492 -24.23 17.85 -25.80
CA MET A 492 -25.32 16.92 -25.54
C MET A 492 -25.60 16.75 -24.04
N LEU A 493 -24.56 16.63 -23.21
CA LEU A 493 -24.72 16.53 -21.75
C LEU A 493 -25.38 17.79 -21.16
N ILE A 494 -24.93 18.98 -21.59
CA ILE A 494 -25.50 20.26 -21.16
C ILE A 494 -26.98 20.35 -21.53
N ASN A 495 -27.32 19.98 -22.77
CA ASN A 495 -28.70 20.00 -23.27
C ASN A 495 -29.61 18.97 -22.58
N ASN A 496 -29.08 17.79 -22.24
CA ASN A 496 -29.84 16.75 -21.52
C ASN A 496 -30.15 17.16 -20.07
N MET A 497 -29.22 17.85 -19.40
CA MET A 497 -29.42 18.31 -18.03
C MET A 497 -30.44 19.43 -17.94
N LEU A 498 -30.31 20.38 -18.84
CA LEU A 498 -31.18 21.51 -18.88
C LEU A 498 -31.63 21.61 -20.34
N ASN A 499 -32.87 21.26 -20.64
CA ASN A 499 -33.49 21.58 -21.93
C ASN A 499 -33.72 23.10 -22.01
N ILE A 500 -32.63 23.89 -21.97
CA ILE A 500 -32.66 25.35 -21.79
C ILE A 500 -33.05 25.97 -23.11
N ARG A 501 -34.24 26.56 -23.16
CA ARG A 501 -34.52 27.54 -24.22
C ARG A 501 -33.73 28.81 -23.92
N GLY A 502 -32.81 29.16 -24.82
CA GLY A 502 -32.13 30.48 -24.82
C GLY A 502 -30.71 30.53 -24.24
N LEU A 503 -30.04 29.41 -23.93
CA LEU A 503 -28.61 29.44 -23.57
C LEU A 503 -27.78 29.77 -24.83
N GLN A 504 -26.96 30.83 -24.77
CA GLN A 504 -26.14 31.25 -25.91
C GLN A 504 -25.02 30.23 -26.18
N HIS A 505 -24.75 29.93 -27.46
CA HIS A 505 -23.65 29.03 -27.87
C HIS A 505 -22.30 29.43 -27.26
N ALA A 506 -22.00 30.73 -27.16
CA ALA A 506 -20.76 31.22 -26.56
C ALA A 506 -20.59 30.80 -25.08
N MET A 507 -21.68 30.64 -24.32
CA MET A 507 -21.63 30.17 -22.93
C MET A 507 -21.39 28.66 -22.87
N VAL A 508 -22.02 27.89 -23.77
CA VAL A 508 -21.79 26.45 -23.92
C VAL A 508 -20.32 26.18 -24.24
N ASP A 509 -19.75 26.90 -25.21
CA ASP A 509 -18.34 26.78 -25.60
C ASP A 509 -17.40 27.08 -24.43
N GLN A 510 -17.71 28.09 -23.61
CA GLN A 510 -16.93 28.40 -22.42
C GLN A 510 -17.01 27.31 -21.35
N ILE A 511 -18.17 26.69 -21.14
CA ILE A 511 -18.32 25.55 -20.21
C ILE A 511 -17.47 24.37 -20.71
N ILE A 512 -17.56 24.04 -22.00
CA ILE A 512 -16.81 22.94 -22.61
C ILE A 512 -15.31 23.19 -22.48
N GLN A 513 -14.84 24.39 -22.86
CA GLN A 513 -13.42 24.74 -22.82
C GLN A 513 -12.85 24.72 -21.39
N ARG A 514 -13.59 25.23 -20.40
CA ARG A 514 -13.13 25.26 -18.99
C ARG A 514 -13.25 23.91 -18.29
N SER A 515 -14.26 23.13 -18.64
CA SER A 515 -14.45 21.78 -18.10
C SER A 515 -13.44 20.77 -18.64
N GLY A 516 -12.85 21.05 -19.80
CA GLY A 516 -12.04 20.10 -20.54
C GLY A 516 -12.80 18.80 -20.86
N GLY A 517 -14.13 18.87 -20.98
CA GLY A 517 -14.99 17.70 -21.21
C GLY A 517 -15.22 16.82 -19.97
N ASN A 518 -14.93 17.31 -18.76
CA ASN A 518 -15.21 16.57 -17.52
C ASN A 518 -16.72 16.63 -17.19
N PRO A 519 -17.46 15.50 -17.22
CA PRO A 519 -18.90 15.49 -16.97
C PRO A 519 -19.29 16.07 -15.61
N PHE A 520 -18.54 15.75 -14.55
CA PHE A 520 -18.84 16.26 -13.21
C PHE A 520 -18.69 17.77 -13.11
N PHE A 521 -17.66 18.34 -13.75
CA PHE A 521 -17.51 19.80 -13.77
C PHE A 521 -18.66 20.46 -14.54
N ILE A 522 -19.03 19.92 -15.70
CA ILE A 522 -20.16 20.40 -16.51
C ILE A 522 -21.43 20.39 -15.66
N GLU A 523 -21.72 19.28 -14.98
CA GLU A 523 -22.88 19.15 -14.11
C GLU A 523 -22.88 20.17 -12.96
N GLU A 524 -21.74 20.40 -12.30
CA GLU A 524 -21.65 21.35 -11.19
C GLU A 524 -21.78 22.81 -11.63
N VAL A 525 -21.25 23.18 -12.80
CA VAL A 525 -21.45 24.53 -13.38
C VAL A 525 -22.92 24.74 -13.73
N VAL A 526 -23.53 23.74 -14.36
CA VAL A 526 -24.97 23.75 -14.66
C VAL A 526 -25.81 23.87 -13.38
N ARG A 527 -25.45 23.16 -12.30
CA ARG A 527 -26.08 23.30 -10.98
C ARG A 527 -25.82 24.67 -10.35
N SER A 528 -24.63 25.26 -10.49
CA SER A 528 -24.38 26.59 -9.95
C SER A 528 -25.26 27.65 -10.64
N PHE A 529 -25.56 27.47 -11.93
CA PHE A 529 -26.48 28.35 -12.66
C PHE A 529 -27.91 28.32 -12.13
N ILE A 530 -28.34 27.15 -11.65
CA ILE A 530 -29.62 26.95 -10.95
C ILE A 530 -29.59 27.62 -9.59
N ASP A 531 -28.57 27.31 -8.79
CA ASP A 531 -28.45 27.77 -7.39
C ASP A 531 -28.42 29.31 -7.32
N GLU A 532 -27.89 29.95 -8.34
CA GLU A 532 -27.78 31.41 -8.48
C GLU A 532 -28.99 32.04 -9.19
N GLY A 533 -29.90 31.21 -9.69
CA GLY A 533 -31.10 31.58 -10.44
C GLY A 533 -30.83 32.27 -11.76
N ALA A 534 -29.66 32.04 -12.34
CA ALA A 534 -29.40 32.34 -13.74
C ALA A 534 -30.26 31.49 -14.68
N VAL A 535 -30.74 30.35 -14.18
CA VAL A 535 -31.70 29.49 -14.88
C VAL A 535 -32.80 29.13 -13.85
N VAL A 536 -34.09 29.39 -14.16
CA VAL A 536 -35.28 29.15 -13.29
C VAL A 536 -36.38 28.30 -13.95
N LYS A 537 -36.98 27.36 -13.21
CA LYS A 537 -37.79 26.28 -13.82
C LYS A 537 -39.21 26.82 -13.94
N THR A 538 -39.65 27.04 -15.17
CA THR A 538 -40.96 27.60 -15.47
C THR A 538 -41.77 26.54 -16.22
N ASN A 539 -42.94 26.14 -15.71
CA ASN A 539 -43.84 25.18 -16.36
C ASN A 539 -43.21 23.82 -16.76
N GLY A 540 -42.20 23.34 -16.02
CA GLY A 540 -41.54 22.07 -16.33
C GLY A 540 -40.30 22.19 -17.23
N GLU A 541 -40.14 23.32 -17.93
CA GLU A 541 -38.99 23.65 -18.77
C GLU A 541 -38.01 24.58 -18.03
N PHE A 542 -36.75 24.61 -18.48
CA PHE A 542 -35.73 25.46 -17.89
C PHE A 542 -35.53 26.70 -18.75
N GLU A 543 -35.73 27.88 -18.15
CA GLU A 543 -35.56 29.17 -18.84
C GLU A 543 -34.40 29.95 -18.25
N VAL A 544 -33.70 30.68 -19.12
CA VAL A 544 -32.58 31.55 -18.77
C VAL A 544 -33.11 32.90 -18.27
N THR A 545 -32.53 33.42 -17.19
CA THR A 545 -32.82 34.77 -16.71
C THR A 545 -31.73 35.75 -17.17
N GLU A 546 -31.99 37.05 -17.09
CA GLU A 546 -31.00 38.12 -17.37
C GLU A 546 -29.71 37.99 -16.54
N LYS A 547 -29.73 37.17 -15.48
CA LYS A 547 -28.57 36.93 -14.61
C LYS A 547 -27.52 36.04 -15.27
N ILE A 548 -27.86 35.27 -16.32
CA ILE A 548 -26.92 34.40 -17.04
C ILE A 548 -25.74 35.17 -17.62
N GLU A 549 -25.96 36.40 -18.09
CA GLU A 549 -24.95 37.22 -18.78
C GLU A 549 -23.86 37.68 -17.79
N LYS A 550 -24.17 37.63 -16.50
CA LYS A 550 -23.33 38.06 -15.38
C LYS A 550 -22.63 36.88 -14.69
N MET A 551 -22.84 35.65 -15.18
CA MET A 551 -22.31 34.42 -14.59
C MET A 551 -20.86 34.21 -15.00
N ILE A 552 -20.00 33.96 -14.00
CA ILE A 552 -18.62 33.58 -14.24
C ILE A 552 -18.51 32.07 -14.07
N ILE A 553 -18.23 31.35 -15.16
CA ILE A 553 -17.92 29.92 -15.09
C ILE A 553 -16.58 29.77 -14.36
N PRO A 554 -16.48 29.05 -13.24
CA PRO A 554 -15.21 28.93 -12.52
C PRO A 554 -14.12 28.26 -13.36
N HIS A 555 -12.84 28.39 -12.95
CA HIS A 555 -11.72 27.83 -13.72
C HIS A 555 -11.38 26.38 -13.31
N THR A 556 -11.82 25.94 -12.13
CA THR A 556 -11.55 24.59 -11.60
C THR A 556 -12.75 24.03 -10.83
N ILE A 557 -12.85 22.69 -10.72
CA ILE A 557 -13.91 22.02 -9.91
C ILE A 557 -13.88 22.52 -8.46
N ASN A 558 -12.68 22.74 -7.90
CA ASN A 558 -12.51 23.21 -6.53
C ASN A 558 -13.07 24.62 -6.33
N ASP A 559 -12.95 25.51 -7.32
CA ASP A 559 -13.53 26.86 -7.26
C ASP A 559 -15.07 26.82 -7.21
N VAL A 560 -15.69 25.91 -7.97
CA VAL A 560 -17.16 25.72 -7.97
C VAL A 560 -17.63 25.23 -6.60
N LEU A 561 -16.95 24.24 -6.02
CA LEU A 561 -17.31 23.67 -4.71
C LEU A 561 -17.04 24.64 -3.56
N MET A 562 -15.93 25.40 -3.62
CA MET A 562 -15.61 26.47 -2.67
C MET A 562 -16.65 27.57 -2.67
N ALA A 563 -17.08 28.01 -3.85
CA ALA A 563 -18.11 29.03 -3.98
C ALA A 563 -19.43 28.61 -3.30
N ARG A 564 -19.77 27.31 -3.28
CA ARG A 564 -20.93 26.78 -2.56
C ARG A 564 -20.72 26.79 -1.04
N ILE A 565 -19.54 26.42 -0.55
CA ILE A 565 -19.20 26.45 0.88
C ILE A 565 -19.14 27.90 1.41
N ASP A 566 -18.62 28.83 0.63
CA ASP A 566 -18.49 30.24 1.03
C ASP A 566 -19.83 30.99 1.11
N ARG A 567 -20.89 30.45 0.49
CA ARG A 567 -22.26 30.97 0.60
C ARG A 567 -22.96 30.56 1.89
N LEU A 568 -22.41 29.60 2.63
CA LEU A 568 -22.97 29.17 3.92
C LEU A 568 -22.77 30.28 4.97
N ASP A 569 -23.74 30.40 5.88
CA ASP A 569 -23.56 31.22 7.09
C ASP A 569 -22.38 30.70 7.92
N GLU A 570 -21.77 31.58 8.72
CA GLU A 570 -20.51 31.32 9.44
C GLU A 570 -20.54 30.02 10.25
N ASN A 571 -21.58 29.83 11.06
CA ASN A 571 -21.75 28.63 11.88
C ASN A 571 -21.91 27.35 11.04
N THR A 572 -22.61 27.41 9.90
CA THR A 572 -22.73 26.26 9.00
C THR A 572 -21.42 25.96 8.27
N ARG A 573 -20.65 27.00 7.91
CA ARG A 573 -19.34 26.85 7.30
C ARG A 573 -18.33 26.25 8.25
N ASP A 574 -18.31 26.69 9.50
CA ASP A 574 -17.42 26.14 10.53
C ASP A 574 -17.78 24.68 10.85
N LEU A 575 -19.07 24.33 10.87
CA LEU A 575 -19.51 22.94 10.96
C LEU A 575 -18.97 22.09 9.80
N VAL A 576 -19.00 22.60 8.57
CA VAL A 576 -18.43 21.94 7.38
C VAL A 576 -16.91 21.81 7.48
N LYS A 577 -16.20 22.83 7.98
CA LYS A 577 -14.75 22.79 8.22
C LYS A 577 -14.42 21.71 9.25
N VAL A 578 -15.12 21.64 10.39
CA VAL A 578 -14.91 20.60 11.41
C VAL A 578 -15.19 19.22 10.83
N ALA A 579 -16.33 19.04 10.15
CA ALA A 579 -16.68 17.79 9.47
C ALA A 579 -15.59 17.36 8.49
N SER A 580 -15.00 18.30 7.75
CA SER A 580 -13.93 18.01 6.80
C SER A 580 -12.64 17.50 7.44
N VAL A 581 -12.36 17.85 8.70
CA VAL A 581 -11.22 17.33 9.47
C VAL A 581 -11.49 15.91 9.97
N ILE A 582 -12.73 15.61 10.38
CA ILE A 582 -13.13 14.26 10.79
C ILE A 582 -12.99 13.29 9.60
N GLY A 583 -13.48 13.68 8.42
CA GLY A 583 -13.28 12.94 7.19
C GLY A 583 -14.45 13.07 6.22
N ARG A 584 -14.38 12.32 5.11
CA ARG A 584 -15.46 12.29 4.11
C ARG A 584 -16.76 11.75 4.70
N SER A 585 -16.67 10.78 5.60
CA SER A 585 -17.78 10.35 6.45
C SER A 585 -17.45 10.69 7.91
N PHE A 586 -18.46 11.10 8.66
CA PHE A 586 -18.28 11.57 10.03
C PHE A 586 -19.49 11.23 10.89
N PHE A 587 -19.24 10.67 12.07
CA PHE A 587 -20.29 10.35 13.04
C PHE A 587 -20.84 11.62 13.67
N TYR A 588 -22.16 11.68 13.79
CA TYR A 588 -22.89 12.78 14.43
C TYR A 588 -22.36 13.04 15.83
N ARG A 589 -22.20 12.00 16.66
CA ARG A 589 -21.67 12.15 18.03
C ARG A 589 -20.28 12.77 18.08
N ILE A 590 -19.38 12.38 17.17
CA ILE A 590 -18.04 12.96 17.07
C ILE A 590 -18.12 14.41 16.61
N LEU A 591 -18.93 14.69 15.58
CA LEU A 591 -19.15 16.05 15.09
C LEU A 591 -19.70 16.96 16.19
N THR A 592 -20.74 16.55 16.90
CA THR A 592 -21.34 17.34 17.99
C THR A 592 -20.38 17.59 19.13
N GLN A 593 -19.47 16.65 19.40
CA GLN A 593 -18.49 16.80 20.46
C GLN A 593 -17.37 17.77 20.08
N VAL A 594 -16.91 17.75 18.82
CA VAL A 594 -15.84 18.62 18.33
C VAL A 594 -16.37 20.01 17.95
N ALA A 595 -17.55 20.09 17.34
CA ALA A 595 -18.24 21.33 16.98
C ALA A 595 -19.16 21.83 18.10
N ASN A 596 -18.83 21.57 19.37
CA ASN A 596 -19.67 21.89 20.53
C ASN A 596 -19.92 23.40 20.74
N THR A 597 -19.19 24.26 20.01
CA THR A 597 -19.36 25.71 19.98
C THR A 597 -20.33 26.20 18.90
N VAL A 598 -20.82 25.30 18.02
CA VAL A 598 -21.73 25.65 16.92
C VAL A 598 -23.17 25.45 17.38
N ASP A 599 -23.97 26.52 17.36
CA ASP A 599 -25.38 26.45 17.72
C ASP A 599 -26.24 25.82 16.61
N GLY A 600 -27.27 25.05 17.01
CA GLY A 600 -28.28 24.53 16.09
C GLY A 600 -27.74 23.56 15.03
N ILE A 601 -26.84 22.65 15.41
CA ILE A 601 -26.19 21.67 14.53
C ILE A 601 -27.21 20.90 13.67
N ASP A 602 -28.31 20.42 14.24
CA ASP A 602 -29.33 19.62 13.52
C ASP A 602 -30.00 20.39 12.37
N ASN A 603 -30.31 21.67 12.60
CA ASN A 603 -30.90 22.54 11.57
C ASN A 603 -29.91 22.77 10.42
N ARG A 604 -28.63 22.91 10.75
CA ARG A 604 -27.55 23.13 9.78
C ARG A 604 -27.26 21.87 8.98
N LEU A 605 -27.20 20.71 9.62
CA LEU A 605 -27.10 19.43 8.92
C LEU A 605 -28.30 19.20 7.99
N SER A 606 -29.50 19.59 8.42
CA SER A 606 -30.71 19.56 7.56
C SER A 606 -30.60 20.48 6.36
N TYR A 607 -30.11 21.71 6.52
CA TYR A 607 -29.85 22.63 5.41
C TYR A 607 -28.77 22.09 4.46
N LEU A 608 -27.66 21.56 4.99
CA LEU A 608 -26.58 20.95 4.20
C LEU A 608 -27.05 19.74 3.38
N LYS A 609 -28.05 18.99 3.88
CA LYS A 609 -28.74 17.92 3.13
C LYS A 609 -29.60 18.49 1.99
N GLN A 610 -30.34 19.58 2.25
CA GLN A 610 -31.21 20.22 1.25
C GLN A 610 -30.43 20.76 0.06
N ILE A 611 -29.28 21.39 0.31
CA ILE A 611 -28.37 21.86 -0.76
C ILE A 611 -27.50 20.72 -1.33
N GLU A 612 -27.73 19.48 -0.92
CA GLU A 612 -27.03 18.27 -1.36
C GLU A 612 -25.50 18.28 -1.18
N LEU A 613 -24.98 19.04 -0.19
CA LEU A 613 -23.55 19.02 0.13
C LEU A 613 -23.17 17.75 0.92
N ILE A 614 -24.07 17.33 1.81
CA ILE A 614 -23.96 16.10 2.60
C ILE A 614 -25.17 15.20 2.40
N ARG A 615 -25.02 13.92 2.73
CA ARG A 615 -26.09 12.94 2.84
C ARG A 615 -26.05 12.27 4.19
N GLU A 616 -27.22 11.92 4.69
CA GLU A 616 -27.38 11.16 5.93
C GLU A 616 -27.25 9.67 5.66
N ARG A 617 -26.60 8.97 6.60
CA ARG A 617 -26.46 7.52 6.63
C ARG A 617 -26.57 7.07 8.09
N GLN A 618 -27.03 5.85 8.31
CA GLN A 618 -27.03 5.24 9.63
C GLN A 618 -26.00 4.12 9.65
N ARG A 619 -24.99 4.21 10.52
CA ARG A 619 -23.86 3.28 10.62
C ARG A 619 -23.63 2.83 12.06
N MET A 620 -23.64 1.53 12.35
CA MET A 620 -23.31 0.98 13.69
C MET A 620 -24.18 1.52 14.82
N GLU A 621 -25.49 1.64 14.57
CA GLU A 621 -26.48 2.27 15.47
C GLU A 621 -26.22 3.77 15.72
N GLU A 622 -25.24 4.36 15.03
CA GLU A 622 -24.87 5.76 15.10
C GLU A 622 -25.35 6.52 13.86
N LEU A 623 -25.75 7.77 14.05
CA LEU A 623 -26.06 8.67 12.95
C LEU A 623 -24.73 9.12 12.31
N GLU A 624 -24.55 8.89 11.01
CA GLU A 624 -23.37 9.28 10.24
C GLU A 624 -23.79 10.22 9.10
N TYR A 625 -22.91 11.16 8.76
CA TYR A 625 -23.09 12.01 7.60
C TYR A 625 -21.92 11.81 6.64
N LEU A 626 -22.20 11.94 5.36
CA LEU A 626 -21.24 11.76 4.28
C LEU A 626 -21.24 12.97 3.37
N PHE A 627 -20.06 13.51 3.06
CA PHE A 627 -19.91 14.45 1.95
C PHE A 627 -20.29 13.76 0.64
N LYS A 628 -21.30 14.29 -0.05
CA LYS A 628 -21.79 13.72 -1.33
C LYS A 628 -20.64 13.63 -2.36
N HIS A 629 -19.74 14.63 -2.35
CA HIS A 629 -18.57 14.70 -3.22
C HIS A 629 -17.28 14.78 -2.39
N ALA A 630 -16.33 13.88 -2.66
CA ALA A 630 -15.03 13.85 -1.96
C ALA A 630 -14.26 15.18 -2.12
N LEU A 631 -14.31 15.77 -3.32
CA LEU A 631 -13.69 17.06 -3.63
C LEU A 631 -14.23 18.21 -2.75
N ALA A 632 -15.50 18.13 -2.31
CA ALA A 632 -16.07 19.16 -1.43
C ALA A 632 -15.46 19.10 -0.02
N GLN A 633 -15.20 17.89 0.49
CA GLN A 633 -14.49 17.69 1.75
C GLN A 633 -13.03 18.16 1.64
N GLU A 634 -12.32 17.79 0.58
CA GLU A 634 -10.92 18.18 0.35
C GLU A 634 -10.78 19.70 0.30
N ALA A 635 -11.64 20.36 -0.48
CA ALA A 635 -11.66 21.80 -0.57
C ALA A 635 -11.91 22.40 0.82
N ALA A 636 -12.96 21.99 1.54
CA ALA A 636 -13.28 22.50 2.88
C ALA A 636 -12.09 22.36 3.85
N TYR A 637 -11.42 21.20 3.83
CA TYR A 637 -10.26 20.91 4.67
C TYR A 637 -9.07 21.80 4.34
N GLU A 638 -8.79 22.02 3.05
CA GLU A 638 -7.70 22.87 2.57
C GLU A 638 -7.86 24.35 2.93
N SER A 639 -9.10 24.81 3.15
CA SER A 639 -9.38 26.19 3.57
C SER A 639 -8.95 26.51 5.03
N ILE A 640 -8.73 25.49 5.86
CA ILE A 640 -8.42 25.63 7.30
C ILE A 640 -6.93 25.96 7.51
N LEU A 641 -6.62 26.92 8.39
CA LEU A 641 -5.24 27.23 8.80
C LEU A 641 -4.53 26.01 9.41
N LEU A 642 -3.23 25.91 9.19
CA LEU A 642 -2.44 24.74 9.61
C LEU A 642 -2.52 24.50 11.14
N GLN A 643 -2.41 25.55 11.96
CA GLN A 643 -2.48 25.40 13.41
C GLN A 643 -3.87 24.92 13.87
N LYS A 644 -4.93 25.56 13.39
CA LYS A 644 -6.31 25.16 13.70
C LYS A 644 -6.61 23.73 13.24
N ARG A 645 -6.07 23.32 12.08
CA ARG A 645 -6.18 21.96 11.57
C ARG A 645 -5.54 20.94 12.53
N LYS A 646 -4.35 21.24 13.09
CA LYS A 646 -3.71 20.40 14.11
C LYS A 646 -4.60 20.28 15.35
N ASP A 647 -5.09 21.40 15.86
CA ASP A 647 -5.95 21.44 17.05
C ASP A 647 -7.23 20.63 16.84
N LEU A 648 -7.87 20.78 15.67
CA LEU A 648 -9.05 20.02 15.29
C LEU A 648 -8.74 18.52 15.18
N HIS A 649 -7.60 18.11 14.60
CA HIS A 649 -7.22 16.70 14.57
C HIS A 649 -7.05 16.11 15.97
N LEU A 650 -6.43 16.84 16.90
CA LEU A 650 -6.31 16.42 18.31
C LEU A 650 -7.68 16.29 18.99
N GLN A 651 -8.57 17.26 18.77
CA GLN A 651 -9.93 17.22 19.32
C GLN A 651 -10.74 16.05 18.77
N VAL A 652 -10.63 15.76 17.46
CA VAL A 652 -11.27 14.59 16.84
C VAL A 652 -10.73 13.30 17.45
N ALA A 653 -9.42 13.14 17.59
CA ALA A 653 -8.82 11.94 18.17
C ALA A 653 -9.29 11.69 19.62
N ARG A 654 -9.26 12.72 20.46
CA ARG A 654 -9.75 12.65 21.86
C ARG A 654 -11.25 12.36 21.92
N SER A 655 -12.02 12.85 20.94
CA SER A 655 -13.45 12.58 20.86
C SER A 655 -13.74 11.14 20.49
N ILE A 656 -12.98 10.56 19.54
CA ILE A 656 -13.08 9.14 19.20
C ILE A 656 -12.75 8.27 20.41
N GLU A 657 -11.68 8.57 21.14
CA GLU A 657 -11.32 7.86 22.39
C GLU A 657 -12.46 7.87 23.41
N LYS A 658 -13.10 9.02 23.61
CA LYS A 658 -14.16 9.17 24.61
C LYS A 658 -15.49 8.52 24.18
N VAL A 659 -15.87 8.68 22.91
CA VAL A 659 -17.17 8.21 22.41
C VAL A 659 -17.18 6.71 22.17
N PHE A 660 -16.06 6.15 21.75
CA PHE A 660 -15.94 4.74 21.34
C PHE A 660 -14.98 3.94 22.22
N ASP A 661 -14.86 4.27 23.51
CA ASP A 661 -13.93 3.63 24.46
C ASP A 661 -14.00 2.08 24.42
N GLU A 662 -15.22 1.52 24.43
CA GLU A 662 -15.44 0.07 24.41
C GLU A 662 -15.12 -0.61 23.06
N ARG A 663 -15.04 0.18 21.97
CA ARG A 663 -14.80 -0.29 20.59
C ARG A 663 -13.58 0.38 19.94
N LEU A 664 -12.65 0.87 20.75
CA LEU A 664 -11.53 1.69 20.28
C LEU A 664 -10.63 0.98 19.27
N HIS A 665 -10.53 -0.35 19.36
CA HIS A 665 -9.79 -1.21 18.43
C HIS A 665 -10.22 -1.06 16.96
N GLU A 666 -11.48 -0.70 16.70
CA GLU A 666 -11.98 -0.43 15.35
C GLU A 666 -11.42 0.87 14.75
N PHE A 667 -10.86 1.74 15.59
CA PHE A 667 -10.41 3.09 15.23
C PHE A 667 -8.89 3.30 15.36
N TYR A 668 -8.09 2.30 15.71
CA TYR A 668 -6.65 2.49 15.96
C TYR A 668 -5.89 3.14 14.78
N GLY A 669 -6.12 2.69 13.54
CA GLY A 669 -5.51 3.31 12.36
C GLY A 669 -5.95 4.75 12.13
N MET A 670 -7.21 5.07 12.44
CA MET A 670 -7.75 6.44 12.35
C MET A 670 -7.16 7.33 13.46
N LEU A 671 -7.11 6.84 14.69
CA LEU A 671 -6.51 7.54 15.83
C LEU A 671 -5.04 7.85 15.57
N ALA A 672 -4.26 6.88 15.07
CA ALA A 672 -2.89 7.09 14.65
C ALA A 672 -2.79 8.26 13.66
N LEU A 673 -3.58 8.25 12.58
CA LEU A 673 -3.60 9.32 11.57
C LEU A 673 -3.93 10.70 12.17
N HIS A 674 -4.97 10.78 13.01
CA HIS A 674 -5.36 12.05 13.63
C HIS A 674 -4.29 12.56 14.61
N TYR A 675 -3.66 11.69 15.40
CA TYR A 675 -2.58 12.10 16.29
C TYR A 675 -1.32 12.52 15.54
N ILE A 676 -0.98 11.87 14.41
CA ILE A 676 0.11 12.29 13.51
C ILE A 676 -0.17 13.69 12.96
N LYS A 677 -1.37 13.91 12.41
CA LYS A 677 -1.76 15.22 11.85
C LYS A 677 -1.93 16.30 12.93
N GLY A 678 -2.19 15.90 14.17
CA GLY A 678 -2.23 16.75 15.35
C GLY A 678 -0.87 16.98 16.02
N GLU A 679 0.20 16.33 15.54
CA GLU A 679 1.56 16.37 16.08
C GLU A 679 1.72 15.90 17.55
N ASP A 680 0.79 15.07 18.04
CA ASP A 680 0.94 14.33 19.30
C ASP A 680 1.57 12.97 18.98
N TYR A 681 2.89 12.98 18.82
CA TYR A 681 3.63 11.84 18.30
C TYR A 681 3.71 10.67 19.28
N GLU A 682 3.63 10.92 20.59
CA GLU A 682 3.61 9.86 21.61
C GLU A 682 2.33 9.02 21.48
N LYS A 683 1.17 9.67 21.40
CA LYS A 683 -0.09 8.96 21.15
C LYS A 683 -0.17 8.37 19.75
N ALA A 684 0.36 9.06 18.74
CA ALA A 684 0.43 8.52 17.38
C ALA A 684 1.17 7.18 17.36
N GLU A 685 2.35 7.13 17.97
CA GLU A 685 3.18 5.93 18.06
C GLU A 685 2.44 4.79 18.79
N HIS A 686 1.81 5.08 19.93
CA HIS A 686 1.00 4.12 20.68
C HIS A 686 -0.11 3.49 19.83
N TYR A 687 -0.85 4.30 19.07
CA TYR A 687 -1.92 3.79 18.21
C TYR A 687 -1.42 3.13 16.94
N LEU A 688 -0.25 3.50 16.41
CA LEU A 688 0.40 2.78 15.30
C LEU A 688 0.76 1.36 15.72
N VAL A 689 1.34 1.17 16.91
CA VAL A 689 1.65 -0.17 17.44
C VAL A 689 0.38 -1.01 17.59
N LYS A 690 -0.67 -0.45 18.21
CA LYS A 690 -1.96 -1.13 18.37
C LYS A 690 -2.65 -1.46 17.03
N ALA A 691 -2.59 -0.55 16.06
CA ALA A 691 -3.11 -0.77 14.71
C ALA A 691 -2.34 -1.89 14.01
N GLY A 692 -1.02 -1.93 14.16
CA GLY A 692 -0.18 -3.02 13.65
C GLY A 692 -0.51 -4.37 14.29
N GLU A 693 -0.74 -4.41 15.61
CA GLU A 693 -1.12 -5.64 16.32
C GLU A 693 -2.47 -6.19 15.82
N GLU A 694 -3.44 -5.29 15.63
CA GLU A 694 -4.76 -5.67 15.11
C GLU A 694 -4.70 -6.10 13.63
N ALA A 695 -3.84 -5.44 12.84
CA ALA A 695 -3.57 -5.84 11.47
C ALA A 695 -2.91 -7.24 11.41
N LEU A 696 -1.94 -7.55 12.27
CA LEU A 696 -1.36 -8.90 12.34
C LEU A 696 -2.39 -9.96 12.73
N ARG A 697 -3.29 -9.67 13.68
CA ARG A 697 -4.37 -10.58 14.10
C ARG A 697 -5.36 -10.90 12.99
N SER A 698 -5.64 -9.91 12.13
CA SER A 698 -6.50 -10.06 10.94
C SER A 698 -5.74 -10.56 9.71
N SER A 699 -4.46 -10.95 9.86
CA SER A 699 -3.58 -11.41 8.78
C SER A 699 -3.26 -10.34 7.71
N ALA A 700 -3.46 -9.07 8.04
CA ALA A 700 -3.14 -7.91 7.21
C ALA A 700 -1.67 -7.50 7.43
N SER A 701 -0.75 -8.39 7.06
CA SER A 701 0.69 -8.23 7.31
C SER A 701 1.29 -7.00 6.61
N SER A 702 0.68 -6.54 5.52
CA SER A 702 1.10 -5.35 4.78
C SER A 702 0.82 -4.07 5.54
N GLU A 703 -0.39 -3.92 6.07
CA GLU A 703 -0.79 -2.78 6.88
C GLU A 703 -0.03 -2.78 8.20
N ALA A 704 0.15 -3.97 8.81
CA ALA A 704 0.98 -4.12 10.00
C ALA A 704 2.42 -3.62 9.76
N LEU A 705 3.05 -4.04 8.66
CA LEU A 705 4.39 -3.59 8.28
C LEU A 705 4.45 -2.06 8.15
N ASN A 706 3.50 -1.46 7.45
CA ASN A 706 3.43 -0.01 7.27
C ASN A 706 3.30 0.72 8.61
N TYR A 707 2.41 0.26 9.49
CA TYR A 707 2.22 0.84 10.81
C TYR A 707 3.47 0.76 11.68
N TYR A 708 4.15 -0.40 11.71
CA TYR A 708 5.37 -0.55 12.50
C TYR A 708 6.54 0.25 11.92
N GLN A 709 6.67 0.35 10.60
CA GLN A 709 7.70 1.18 9.96
C GLN A 709 7.47 2.68 10.20
N GLU A 710 6.22 3.14 10.09
CA GLU A 710 5.86 4.53 10.41
C GLU A 710 6.08 4.83 11.90
N GLY A 711 5.68 3.91 12.78
CA GLY A 711 5.90 4.01 14.22
C GLY A 711 7.38 4.06 14.58
N LEU A 712 8.21 3.19 13.99
CA LEU A 712 9.67 3.19 14.19
C LEU A 712 10.31 4.48 13.68
N LYS A 713 9.87 4.97 12.51
CA LYS A 713 10.36 6.23 11.94
C LYS A 713 10.06 7.42 12.87
N LEU A 714 8.83 7.51 13.37
CA LEU A 714 8.43 8.53 14.34
C LEU A 714 9.24 8.39 15.63
N TYR A 715 9.34 7.19 16.18
CA TYR A 715 10.08 6.94 17.41
C TYR A 715 11.55 7.40 17.32
N LEU A 716 12.24 7.02 16.23
CA LEU A 716 13.62 7.41 15.97
C LEU A 716 13.78 8.92 15.73
N GLN A 717 12.80 9.58 15.09
CA GLN A 717 12.85 11.01 14.85
C GLN A 717 12.89 11.82 16.16
N PHE A 718 12.16 11.37 17.19
CA PHE A 718 12.04 12.08 18.47
C PHE A 718 12.97 11.58 19.58
N ASN A 719 13.53 10.37 19.45
CA ASN A 719 14.36 9.74 20.50
C ASN A 719 15.79 9.44 20.03
N LYS A 720 16.33 10.14 19.02
CA LYS A 720 17.62 9.81 18.37
C LYS A 720 18.74 9.38 19.33
N ASP A 721 19.01 10.19 20.36
CA ASP A 721 20.12 9.96 21.30
C ASP A 721 19.68 9.25 22.61
N THR A 722 18.38 9.02 22.78
CA THR A 722 17.76 8.47 24.01
C THR A 722 16.87 7.25 23.74
N ALA A 723 16.99 6.63 22.55
CA ALA A 723 16.14 5.51 22.16
C ALA A 723 16.39 4.30 23.07
N ASP A 724 15.30 3.78 23.64
CA ASP A 724 15.29 2.57 24.44
C ASP A 724 15.56 1.36 23.53
N PRO A 725 16.66 0.61 23.74
CA PRO A 725 16.98 -0.59 22.96
C PRO A 725 15.87 -1.64 22.98
N GLU A 726 15.12 -1.77 24.07
CA GLU A 726 14.04 -2.76 24.16
C GLU A 726 12.85 -2.36 23.29
N LYS A 727 12.52 -1.07 23.23
CA LYS A 727 11.46 -0.54 22.38
C LYS A 727 11.82 -0.65 20.89
N LEU A 728 13.08 -0.40 20.53
CA LEU A 728 13.59 -0.68 19.18
C LEU A 728 13.48 -2.17 18.83
N ALA A 729 13.87 -3.06 19.76
CA ALA A 729 13.74 -4.50 19.56
C ALA A 729 12.29 -4.92 19.28
N ILE A 730 11.30 -4.31 19.95
CA ILE A 730 9.88 -4.61 19.71
C ILE A 730 9.43 -4.19 18.31
N PHE A 731 9.77 -2.98 17.85
CA PHE A 731 9.45 -2.54 16.48
C PHE A 731 10.11 -3.44 15.44
N GLU A 732 11.41 -3.69 15.60
CA GLU A 732 12.20 -4.52 14.69
C GLU A 732 11.65 -5.97 14.65
N LYS A 733 11.19 -6.50 15.79
CA LYS A 733 10.56 -7.83 15.88
C LYS A 733 9.25 -7.89 15.12
N ASN A 734 8.38 -6.91 15.34
CA ASN A 734 7.07 -6.88 14.69
C ASN A 734 7.20 -6.67 13.16
N ILE A 735 8.16 -5.84 12.72
CA ILE A 735 8.53 -5.70 11.32
C ILE A 735 9.06 -7.02 10.75
N ALA A 736 9.96 -7.70 11.45
CA ALA A 736 10.50 -8.99 11.03
C ALA A 736 9.40 -10.05 10.87
N ILE A 737 8.45 -10.11 11.80
CA ILE A 737 7.31 -11.04 11.72
C ILE A 737 6.39 -10.70 10.53
N ALA A 738 6.08 -9.42 10.31
CA ALA A 738 5.27 -9.00 9.17
C ALA A 738 5.95 -9.34 7.83
N LEU A 739 7.25 -9.06 7.70
CA LEU A 739 8.05 -9.42 6.53
C LEU A 739 8.13 -10.93 6.32
N TYR A 740 8.28 -11.70 7.41
CA TYR A 740 8.23 -13.16 7.38
C TYR A 740 6.89 -13.63 6.82
N ASN A 741 5.76 -13.16 7.35
CA ASN A 741 4.45 -13.60 6.85
C ASN A 741 4.25 -13.30 5.35
N LYS A 742 4.84 -12.22 4.86
CA LYS A 742 4.84 -11.84 3.43
C LYS A 742 5.86 -12.58 2.56
N SER A 743 6.56 -13.57 3.11
CA SER A 743 7.66 -14.29 2.45
C SER A 743 8.83 -13.40 1.99
N ARG A 744 9.01 -12.21 2.56
CA ARG A 744 10.15 -11.32 2.33
C ARG A 744 11.33 -11.72 3.21
N TRP A 745 11.83 -12.93 2.97
CA TRP A 745 12.77 -13.64 3.85
C TRP A 745 14.08 -12.90 4.12
N VAL A 746 14.65 -12.24 3.11
CA VAL A 746 15.92 -11.51 3.25
C VAL A 746 15.78 -10.39 4.27
N GLU A 747 14.79 -9.53 4.10
CA GLU A 747 14.53 -8.39 4.98
C GLU A 747 14.08 -8.87 6.37
N ALA A 748 13.26 -9.93 6.45
CA ALA A 748 12.86 -10.52 7.72
C ALA A 748 14.08 -10.98 8.55
N VAL A 749 15.09 -11.58 7.90
CA VAL A 749 16.35 -11.99 8.54
C VAL A 749 17.15 -10.77 9.03
N GLU A 750 17.24 -9.71 8.23
CA GLU A 750 17.95 -8.48 8.60
C GLU A 750 17.33 -7.80 9.82
N HIS A 751 16.00 -7.63 9.82
CA HIS A 751 15.28 -7.07 10.96
C HIS A 751 15.40 -7.97 12.20
N THR A 752 15.34 -9.29 12.04
CA THR A 752 15.59 -10.23 13.15
C THR A 752 17.01 -10.09 13.73
N ASP A 753 18.02 -9.87 12.88
CA ASP A 753 19.40 -9.67 13.36
C ASP A 753 19.53 -8.42 14.23
N LYS A 754 18.80 -7.36 13.89
CA LYS A 754 18.74 -6.14 14.72
C LYS A 754 18.09 -6.41 16.07
N VAL A 755 16.97 -7.14 16.10
CA VAL A 755 16.32 -7.58 17.36
C VAL A 755 17.33 -8.30 18.25
N PHE A 756 18.04 -9.28 17.70
CA PHE A 756 19.06 -10.02 18.45
C PHE A 756 20.23 -9.14 18.90
N GLY A 757 20.64 -8.16 18.08
CA GLY A 757 21.59 -7.14 18.48
C GLY A 757 21.13 -6.36 19.71
N HIS A 758 19.91 -5.84 19.70
CA HIS A 758 19.31 -5.14 20.85
C HIS A 758 19.17 -6.06 22.07
N TRP A 759 18.88 -7.34 21.85
CA TRP A 759 18.75 -8.32 22.91
C TRP A 759 20.07 -8.92 23.42
N ASN A 760 21.22 -8.46 22.91
CA ASN A 760 22.54 -9.04 23.19
C ASN A 760 22.64 -10.55 22.89
N ILE A 761 21.79 -11.02 21.97
CA ILE A 761 21.84 -12.38 21.47
C ILE A 761 22.87 -12.42 20.34
N PRO A 762 23.89 -13.28 20.39
CA PRO A 762 24.96 -13.26 19.41
C PRO A 762 24.46 -13.57 18.00
N THR A 763 24.46 -12.56 17.13
CA THR A 763 24.41 -12.69 15.67
C THR A 763 25.83 -12.49 15.16
N SER A 764 26.37 -13.46 14.44
CA SER A 764 27.79 -13.44 14.09
C SER A 764 27.96 -13.10 12.61
N PRO A 765 28.33 -11.85 12.26
CA PRO A 765 28.56 -11.51 10.85
C PRO A 765 29.86 -12.12 10.30
N ASN A 766 30.76 -12.66 11.16
CA ASN A 766 32.11 -13.05 10.76
C ASN A 766 32.31 -14.59 10.68
N ARG A 767 32.64 -15.07 9.47
CA ARG A 767 32.68 -16.50 9.09
C ARG A 767 33.73 -17.33 9.83
N ILE A 768 34.89 -16.76 10.19
CA ILE A 768 35.99 -17.48 10.87
C ILE A 768 35.67 -17.69 12.36
N LEU A 769 35.08 -16.67 12.99
CA LEU A 769 34.64 -16.73 14.38
C LEU A 769 33.53 -17.78 14.57
N LEU A 770 32.68 -17.96 13.56
CA LEU A 770 31.61 -18.96 13.51
C LEU A 770 32.13 -20.41 13.54
N LEU A 771 33.19 -20.72 12.79
CA LEU A 771 33.78 -22.07 12.77
C LEU A 771 34.34 -22.47 14.14
N ILE A 772 35.05 -21.57 14.81
CA ILE A 772 35.65 -21.81 16.13
C ILE A 772 34.56 -21.92 17.21
N LYS A 773 33.59 -21.00 17.22
CA LYS A 773 32.46 -21.05 18.17
C LYS A 773 31.60 -22.29 17.98
N SER A 774 31.33 -22.69 16.74
CA SER A 774 30.45 -23.84 16.45
C SER A 774 31.07 -25.16 16.86
N ALA A 775 32.39 -25.35 16.71
CA ALA A 775 33.08 -26.52 17.22
C ALA A 775 32.96 -26.62 18.75
N LYS A 776 33.20 -25.52 19.47
CA LYS A 776 33.02 -25.45 20.93
C LYS A 776 31.55 -25.71 21.33
N ASN A 777 30.61 -25.15 20.59
CA ASN A 777 29.19 -25.32 20.85
C ASN A 777 28.76 -26.78 20.64
N ILE A 778 29.14 -27.44 19.54
CA ILE A 778 28.84 -28.86 19.30
C ILE A 778 29.37 -29.74 20.43
N ILE A 779 30.59 -29.47 20.94
CA ILE A 779 31.12 -30.16 22.12
C ILE A 779 30.24 -29.91 23.36
N SER A 780 29.81 -28.66 23.57
CA SER A 780 28.85 -28.30 24.62
C SER A 780 27.52 -29.07 24.47
N ILE A 781 26.94 -29.13 23.26
CA ILE A 781 25.73 -29.92 22.96
C ILE A 781 25.92 -31.38 23.36
N MET A 782 27.02 -31.99 22.90
CA MET A 782 27.32 -33.38 23.20
C MET A 782 27.47 -33.60 24.71
N THR A 783 28.30 -32.79 25.39
CA THR A 783 28.48 -32.94 26.84
C THR A 783 27.21 -32.69 27.63
N GLY A 784 26.36 -31.75 27.21
CA GLY A 784 25.09 -31.42 27.85
C GLY A 784 24.03 -32.51 27.69
N LEU A 785 23.93 -33.14 26.52
CA LEU A 785 22.94 -34.20 26.25
C LEU A 785 23.31 -35.56 26.84
N TYR A 786 24.62 -35.83 27.01
CA TYR A 786 25.12 -37.11 27.56
C TYR A 786 25.41 -37.07 29.08
N ARG A 787 25.39 -35.89 29.73
CA ARG A 787 25.49 -35.79 31.20
C ARG A 787 24.10 -35.84 31.85
N LEU A 788 23.78 -36.99 32.45
CA LEU A 788 22.57 -37.29 33.26
C LEU A 788 22.54 -36.62 34.65
N PHE A 789 23.10 -35.42 34.81
CA PHE A 789 23.02 -34.66 36.06
C PHE A 789 22.20 -33.40 35.85
N GLU A 790 20.88 -33.53 35.98
CA GLU A 790 19.96 -32.40 35.98
C GLU A 790 20.12 -31.61 37.29
N LYS A 791 20.89 -30.52 37.24
CA LYS A 791 20.53 -29.36 38.05
C LYS A 791 19.20 -28.82 37.50
N SER A 792 18.25 -28.52 38.39
CA SER A 792 17.00 -27.84 38.03
C SER A 792 17.31 -26.62 37.17
N LYS A 793 16.92 -26.67 35.89
CA LYS A 793 17.10 -25.55 34.96
C LYS A 793 15.98 -24.53 35.20
N PRO A 794 16.25 -23.23 35.02
CA PRO A 794 15.22 -22.20 35.15
C PRO A 794 14.14 -22.37 34.08
N SER A 795 12.88 -22.10 34.43
CA SER A 795 11.79 -22.03 33.46
C SER A 795 12.08 -20.92 32.43
N PRO A 796 11.75 -21.11 31.15
CA PRO A 796 11.94 -20.09 30.11
C PRO A 796 11.12 -18.84 30.44
N SER A 797 11.74 -17.67 30.32
CA SER A 797 11.02 -16.40 30.38
C SER A 797 10.19 -16.18 29.11
N LYS A 798 9.30 -15.17 29.12
CA LYS A 798 8.59 -14.73 27.91
C LYS A 798 9.57 -14.39 26.78
N ARG A 799 10.66 -13.69 27.11
CA ARG A 799 11.71 -13.30 26.15
C ARG A 799 12.46 -14.51 25.58
N ASP A 800 12.70 -15.54 26.38
CA ASP A 800 13.33 -16.78 25.89
C ASP A 800 12.42 -17.48 24.88
N SER A 801 11.12 -17.56 25.18
CA SER A 801 10.13 -18.19 24.29
C SER A 801 9.96 -17.41 22.98
N GLU A 802 9.84 -16.07 23.06
CA GLU A 802 9.77 -15.19 21.89
C GLU A 802 11.04 -15.26 21.03
N SER A 803 12.22 -15.33 21.67
CA SER A 803 13.49 -15.49 20.96
C SER A 803 13.53 -16.82 20.20
N SER A 804 13.08 -17.92 20.82
CA SER A 804 13.02 -19.24 20.18
C SER A 804 12.09 -19.27 18.97
N ASP A 805 10.91 -18.66 19.04
CA ASP A 805 10.00 -18.56 17.89
C ASP A 805 10.61 -17.72 16.75
N LEU A 806 11.16 -16.55 17.08
CA LEU A 806 11.81 -15.68 16.08
C LEU A 806 13.03 -16.36 15.44
N PHE A 807 13.78 -17.14 16.21
CA PHE A 807 14.86 -17.99 15.68
C PHE A 807 14.36 -19.06 14.73
N TYR A 808 13.26 -19.74 15.06
CA TYR A 808 12.68 -20.76 14.18
C TYR A 808 12.23 -20.14 12.85
N LYS A 809 11.58 -18.96 12.89
CA LYS A 809 11.21 -18.19 11.69
C LYS A 809 12.45 -17.80 10.88
N LYS A 810 13.46 -17.19 11.53
CA LYS A 810 14.73 -16.85 10.89
C LYS A 810 15.42 -18.08 10.27
N ALA A 811 15.44 -19.21 10.97
CA ALA A 811 16.04 -20.44 10.49
C ALA A 811 15.32 -20.94 9.23
N THR A 812 13.99 -20.91 9.22
CA THR A 812 13.16 -21.27 8.05
C THR A 812 13.46 -20.35 6.86
N ALA A 813 13.53 -19.03 7.08
CA ALA A 813 13.89 -18.06 6.04
C ALA A 813 15.32 -18.29 5.49
N LEU A 814 16.29 -18.56 6.38
CA LEU A 814 17.69 -18.78 6.01
C LEU A 814 17.92 -20.06 5.19
N ILE A 815 17.06 -21.08 5.30
CA ILE A 815 17.13 -22.28 4.45
C ILE A 815 17.13 -21.90 2.96
N TYR A 816 16.39 -20.84 2.60
CA TYR A 816 16.24 -20.39 1.22
C TYR A 816 17.20 -19.26 0.85
N VAL A 817 17.58 -18.41 1.81
CA VAL A 817 18.36 -17.19 1.57
C VAL A 817 19.88 -17.40 1.73
N ASP A 818 20.31 -18.04 2.82
CA ASP A 818 21.72 -18.20 3.18
C ASP A 818 21.91 -19.47 4.05
N SER A 819 22.22 -20.57 3.36
CA SER A 819 22.38 -21.90 3.96
C SER A 819 23.56 -21.99 4.93
N LEU A 820 24.60 -21.17 4.73
CA LEU A 820 25.77 -21.06 5.59
C LEU A 820 25.39 -20.43 6.92
N LYS A 821 24.71 -19.28 6.86
CA LYS A 821 24.24 -18.55 8.03
C LYS A 821 23.19 -19.35 8.80
N PHE A 822 22.30 -20.05 8.10
CA PHE A 822 21.35 -21.02 8.70
C PHE A 822 22.06 -21.99 9.65
N PHE A 823 23.05 -22.74 9.12
CA PHE A 823 23.74 -23.75 9.90
C PHE A 823 24.41 -23.18 11.14
N PHE A 824 25.13 -22.06 11.00
CA PHE A 824 25.89 -21.48 12.09
C PHE A 824 25.03 -20.82 13.15
N ASP A 825 23.99 -20.08 12.75
CA ASP A 825 23.10 -19.42 13.70
C ASP A 825 22.32 -20.45 14.52
N THR A 826 21.84 -21.54 13.90
CA THR A 826 21.15 -22.61 14.64
C THR A 826 22.06 -23.28 15.67
N ILE A 827 23.30 -23.64 15.30
CA ILE A 827 24.26 -24.27 16.22
C ILE A 827 24.71 -23.30 17.32
N SER A 828 24.88 -22.02 17.00
CA SER A 828 25.27 -20.99 17.98
C SER A 828 24.21 -20.79 19.07
N ASN A 829 22.94 -20.71 18.65
CA ASN A 829 21.84 -20.39 19.56
C ASN A 829 21.27 -21.59 20.32
N PHE A 830 21.60 -22.81 19.93
CA PHE A 830 21.27 -24.01 20.69
C PHE A 830 21.69 -23.91 22.17
N ASN A 831 22.89 -23.39 22.44
CA ASN A 831 23.38 -23.26 23.81
C ASN A 831 22.54 -22.31 24.67
N ASN A 832 21.84 -21.34 24.06
CA ASN A 832 20.93 -20.45 24.80
C ASN A 832 19.61 -21.16 25.10
N ALA A 833 19.03 -21.84 24.11
CA ALA A 833 17.81 -22.65 24.30
C ALA A 833 18.01 -23.79 25.31
N TYR A 834 19.20 -24.40 25.37
CA TYR A 834 19.49 -25.49 26.30
C TYR A 834 19.76 -25.05 27.74
N LYS A 835 19.95 -23.74 28.01
CA LYS A 835 20.14 -23.23 29.39
C LYS A 835 18.85 -23.24 30.20
N VAL A 836 17.70 -23.15 29.53
CA VAL A 836 16.38 -23.16 30.16
C VAL A 836 15.79 -24.56 30.16
N ASP A 837 14.78 -24.75 31.00
CA ASP A 837 13.99 -25.97 31.07
C ASP A 837 13.11 -26.10 29.81
N ILE A 838 13.55 -26.95 28.88
CA ILE A 838 12.87 -27.17 27.60
C ILE A 838 11.46 -27.75 27.77
N ASP A 839 11.13 -28.37 28.91
CA ASP A 839 9.84 -29.03 29.13
C ASP A 839 8.68 -28.04 29.29
N LYS A 840 9.01 -26.77 29.52
CA LYS A 840 8.05 -25.71 29.82
C LYS A 840 7.74 -24.81 28.64
N SER A 841 8.32 -25.05 27.46
CA SER A 841 8.02 -24.31 26.23
C SER A 841 8.03 -25.24 25.02
N GLN A 842 6.88 -25.34 24.38
CA GLN A 842 6.70 -26.12 23.16
C GLN A 842 7.46 -25.50 21.97
N GLU A 843 7.62 -24.18 21.94
CA GLU A 843 8.43 -23.44 20.95
C GLU A 843 9.91 -23.82 21.09
N THR A 844 10.40 -23.94 22.32
CA THR A 844 11.78 -24.37 22.61
C THR A 844 12.00 -25.83 22.19
N ILE A 845 11.02 -26.71 22.41
CA ILE A 845 11.04 -28.11 21.93
C ILE A 845 11.07 -28.15 20.40
N ASN A 846 10.24 -27.34 19.73
CA ASN A 846 10.23 -27.28 18.26
C ASN A 846 11.58 -26.83 17.70
N PHE A 847 12.18 -25.80 18.30
CA PHE A 847 13.54 -25.36 17.94
C PHE A 847 14.59 -26.44 18.18
N PHE A 848 14.48 -27.19 19.28
CA PHE A 848 15.36 -28.31 19.59
C PHE A 848 15.26 -29.44 18.55
N ILE A 849 14.04 -29.81 18.15
CA ILE A 849 13.78 -30.76 17.06
C ILE A 849 14.35 -30.21 15.74
N GLY A 850 14.10 -28.95 15.42
CA GLY A 850 14.65 -28.24 14.25
C GLY A 850 16.17 -28.32 14.15
N THR A 851 16.88 -28.15 15.27
CA THR A 851 18.34 -28.27 15.34
C THR A 851 18.81 -29.67 14.95
N ALA A 852 18.07 -30.73 15.30
CA ALA A 852 18.39 -32.10 14.87
C ALA A 852 18.32 -32.25 13.34
N GLY A 853 17.43 -31.51 12.67
CA GLY A 853 17.36 -31.41 11.22
C GLY A 853 18.63 -30.81 10.62
N VAL A 854 19.14 -29.71 11.20
CA VAL A 854 20.40 -29.08 10.78
C VAL A 854 21.60 -30.02 10.94
N ILE A 855 21.68 -30.72 12.08
CA ILE A 855 22.75 -31.69 12.34
C ILE A 855 22.70 -32.86 11.34
N SER A 856 21.49 -33.30 10.97
CA SER A 856 21.28 -34.36 9.98
C SER A 856 21.63 -33.89 8.57
N ALA A 857 21.11 -32.73 8.16
CA ALA A 857 21.30 -32.17 6.82
C ALA A 857 22.72 -31.67 6.55
N SER A 858 23.50 -31.38 7.60
CA SER A 858 24.93 -31.09 7.50
C SER A 858 25.82 -32.34 7.54
N GLY A 859 25.27 -33.49 7.97
CA GLY A 859 26.00 -34.76 8.01
C GLY A 859 27.10 -34.77 9.07
N LEU A 860 26.95 -33.91 10.10
CA LEU A 860 27.85 -33.83 11.25
C LEU A 860 27.79 -35.10 12.10
N SER A 861 26.59 -35.49 12.55
CA SER A 861 26.39 -36.67 13.40
C SER A 861 24.92 -37.09 13.45
N PHE A 862 24.56 -38.16 12.75
CA PHE A 862 23.22 -38.74 12.86
C PHE A 862 22.96 -39.30 14.26
N LYS A 863 23.97 -39.83 14.97
CA LYS A 863 23.82 -40.31 16.35
C LYS A 863 23.35 -39.19 17.28
N LEU A 864 23.92 -37.99 17.13
CA LEU A 864 23.51 -36.82 17.90
C LEU A 864 22.09 -36.38 17.53
N ALA A 865 21.78 -36.31 16.23
CA ALA A 865 20.45 -35.95 15.76
C ALA A 865 19.37 -36.92 16.26
N TYR A 866 19.61 -38.24 16.22
CA TYR A 866 18.69 -39.22 16.77
C TYR A 866 18.49 -39.07 18.27
N LYS A 867 19.58 -38.78 19.03
CA LYS A 867 19.45 -38.55 20.47
C LYS A 867 18.59 -37.33 20.79
N MET A 868 18.72 -36.27 19.98
CA MET A 868 17.87 -35.09 20.10
C MET A 868 16.41 -35.40 19.73
N LEU A 869 16.18 -36.15 18.66
CA LEU A 869 14.83 -36.57 18.29
C LEU A 869 14.16 -37.44 19.36
N GLU A 870 14.91 -38.34 20.02
CA GLU A 870 14.40 -39.14 21.14
C GLU A 870 13.95 -38.25 22.31
N ILE A 871 14.79 -37.29 22.69
CA ILE A 871 14.48 -36.35 23.78
C ILE A 871 13.27 -35.48 23.41
N GLY A 872 13.27 -34.88 22.20
CA GLY A 872 12.15 -34.08 21.71
C GLY A 872 10.83 -34.86 21.70
N LYS A 873 10.86 -36.11 21.23
CA LYS A 873 9.68 -37.00 21.22
C LYS A 873 9.12 -37.25 22.62
N SER A 874 9.98 -37.41 23.63
CA SER A 874 9.53 -37.64 25.02
C SER A 874 8.88 -36.43 25.70
N LYS A 875 9.09 -35.23 25.15
CA LYS A 875 8.73 -33.95 25.79
C LYS A 875 7.68 -33.15 25.00
N MET A 876 7.49 -33.45 23.70
CA MET A 876 6.51 -32.76 22.85
C MET A 876 5.07 -33.13 23.18
N ASP A 877 4.16 -32.16 23.06
CA ASP A 877 2.73 -32.44 23.08
C ASP A 877 2.30 -33.14 21.78
N MET A 878 1.82 -34.38 21.89
CA MET A 878 1.38 -35.18 20.75
C MET A 878 0.11 -34.63 20.07
N ASN A 879 -0.63 -33.74 20.73
CA ASN A 879 -1.80 -33.06 20.15
C ASN A 879 -1.41 -31.78 19.40
N ASN A 880 -0.18 -31.30 19.57
CA ASN A 880 0.32 -30.14 18.84
C ASN A 880 0.77 -30.56 17.43
N VAL A 881 -0.15 -30.40 16.46
CA VAL A 881 0.06 -30.79 15.05
C VAL A 881 1.32 -30.19 14.45
N LYS A 882 1.63 -28.92 14.77
CA LYS A 882 2.83 -28.22 14.26
C LYS A 882 4.10 -28.96 14.66
N ILE A 883 4.28 -29.20 15.95
CA ILE A 883 5.49 -29.85 16.49
C ILE A 883 5.56 -31.30 16.06
N LEU A 884 4.41 -31.99 16.05
CA LEU A 884 4.34 -33.36 15.58
C LEU A 884 4.72 -33.46 14.10
N MET A 885 4.29 -32.51 13.26
CA MET A 885 4.67 -32.46 11.85
C MET A 885 6.17 -32.18 11.68
N SER A 886 6.72 -31.15 12.36
CA SER A 886 8.17 -30.88 12.39
C SER A 886 8.98 -32.12 12.77
N TYR A 887 8.57 -32.84 13.81
CA TYR A 887 9.22 -34.06 14.26
C TYR A 887 9.23 -35.13 13.18
N ASN A 888 8.08 -35.40 12.54
CA ASN A 888 7.97 -36.44 11.53
C ASN A 888 8.76 -36.09 10.26
N MET A 889 8.76 -34.82 9.85
CA MET A 889 9.60 -34.32 8.76
C MET A 889 11.09 -34.53 9.08
N ILE A 890 11.55 -34.13 10.25
CA ILE A 890 12.98 -34.19 10.58
C ILE A 890 13.44 -35.62 10.81
N PHE A 891 12.60 -36.46 11.44
CA PHE A 891 12.84 -37.89 11.56
C PHE A 891 12.96 -38.55 10.19
N LEU A 892 12.07 -38.22 9.25
CA LEU A 892 12.12 -38.72 7.88
C LEU A 892 13.45 -38.33 7.20
N ILE A 893 13.80 -37.04 7.20
CA ILE A 893 15.03 -36.53 6.58
C ILE A 893 16.28 -37.21 7.19
N ALA A 894 16.34 -37.35 8.51
CA ALA A 894 17.46 -38.00 9.18
C ALA A 894 17.66 -39.46 8.75
N ASN A 895 16.56 -40.24 8.62
CA ASN A 895 16.63 -41.64 8.19
C ASN A 895 16.94 -41.77 6.69
N ILE A 896 16.40 -40.89 5.83
CA ILE A 896 16.74 -40.85 4.40
C ILE A 896 18.24 -40.62 4.22
N PHE A 897 18.78 -39.60 4.88
CA PHE A 897 20.19 -39.23 4.74
C PHE A 897 21.13 -40.26 5.35
N SER A 898 20.78 -40.85 6.49
CA SER A 898 21.63 -41.89 7.11
C SER A 898 21.55 -43.25 6.42
N GLY A 899 20.52 -43.50 5.61
CA GLY A 899 20.30 -44.78 4.94
C GLY A 899 19.53 -45.81 5.76
N ASN A 900 18.88 -45.40 6.85
CA ASN A 900 18.04 -46.28 7.67
C ASN A 900 16.60 -46.30 7.11
N TRP A 901 16.46 -46.64 5.83
CA TRP A 901 15.18 -46.52 5.12
C TRP A 901 14.14 -47.51 5.65
N ASP A 902 14.59 -48.61 6.26
CA ASP A 902 13.79 -49.59 6.99
C ASP A 902 13.03 -49.01 8.20
N ARG A 903 13.54 -47.94 8.80
CA ARG A 903 12.89 -47.25 9.94
C ARG A 903 11.77 -46.31 9.53
N ILE A 904 11.60 -46.07 8.23
CA ILE A 904 10.62 -45.13 7.70
C ILE A 904 9.29 -45.86 7.57
N GLY A 905 8.31 -45.45 8.38
CA GLY A 905 6.96 -46.02 8.37
C GLY A 905 6.12 -45.59 7.17
N ARG A 906 4.83 -45.94 7.19
CA ARG A 906 3.86 -45.52 6.17
C ARG A 906 3.67 -44.00 6.16
N PHE A 907 3.29 -43.48 5.00
CA PHE A 907 2.95 -42.07 4.81
C PHE A 907 1.80 -41.65 5.74
N LYS A 908 2.00 -40.60 6.54
CA LYS A 908 1.02 -40.12 7.51
C LYS A 908 0.05 -39.12 6.89
N LYS A 909 -0.87 -39.61 6.06
CA LYS A 909 -1.85 -38.77 5.35
C LYS A 909 -2.68 -37.88 6.28
N THR A 910 -3.21 -38.42 7.37
CA THR A 910 -4.04 -37.66 8.33
C THR A 910 -3.27 -36.50 8.96
N LEU A 911 -2.02 -36.73 9.37
CA LEU A 911 -1.16 -35.68 9.92
C LEU A 911 -0.89 -34.56 8.91
N VAL A 912 -0.68 -34.91 7.64
CA VAL A 912 -0.50 -33.95 6.54
C VAL A 912 -1.75 -33.12 6.34
N ASP A 913 -2.92 -33.76 6.28
CA ASP A 913 -4.19 -33.07 6.10
C ASP A 913 -4.50 -32.15 7.30
N ASP A 914 -4.18 -32.58 8.53
CA ASP A 914 -4.33 -31.76 9.74
C ASP A 914 -3.35 -30.58 9.78
N ALA A 915 -2.12 -30.75 9.31
CA ALA A 915 -1.15 -29.67 9.19
C ALA A 915 -1.61 -28.60 8.20
N PHE A 916 -2.14 -29.00 7.04
CA PHE A 916 -2.72 -28.06 6.08
C PHE A 916 -3.95 -27.34 6.63
N LYS A 917 -4.81 -28.00 7.42
CA LYS A 917 -5.93 -27.34 8.11
C LYS A 917 -5.47 -26.30 9.14
N LYS A 918 -4.27 -26.47 9.72
CA LYS A 918 -3.64 -25.51 10.64
C LYS A 918 -2.76 -24.48 9.94
N GLY A 919 -2.61 -24.56 8.61
CA GLY A 919 -1.81 -23.62 7.83
C GLY A 919 -0.29 -23.89 7.88
N GLU A 920 0.12 -25.06 8.38
CA GLU A 920 1.54 -25.46 8.49
C GLU A 920 2.06 -26.00 7.14
N MET A 921 2.22 -25.10 6.16
CA MET A 921 2.58 -25.43 4.77
C MET A 921 3.99 -25.99 4.65
N PHE A 922 4.96 -25.36 5.31
CA PHE A 922 6.38 -25.65 5.13
C PHE A 922 6.73 -27.09 5.52
N ASP A 923 6.43 -27.51 6.75
CA ASP A 923 6.79 -28.85 7.22
C ASP A 923 6.00 -29.94 6.49
N ALA A 924 4.72 -29.69 6.17
CA ALA A 924 3.87 -30.62 5.43
C ALA A 924 4.38 -30.86 4.01
N LEU A 925 4.70 -29.81 3.27
CA LEU A 925 5.23 -29.91 1.90
C LEU A 925 6.59 -30.59 1.88
N ASN A 926 7.49 -30.27 2.82
CA ASN A 926 8.78 -30.92 2.93
C ASN A 926 8.65 -32.41 3.31
N TYR A 927 7.72 -32.77 4.22
CA TYR A 927 7.45 -34.16 4.55
C TYR A 927 6.97 -34.95 3.31
N ILE A 928 6.03 -34.40 2.54
CA ILE A 928 5.57 -35.04 1.29
C ILE A 928 6.73 -35.13 0.29
N PHE A 929 7.51 -34.06 0.12
CA PHE A 929 8.62 -33.98 -0.81
C PHE A 929 9.63 -35.11 -0.56
N TRP A 930 10.14 -35.20 0.66
CA TRP A 930 11.16 -36.18 1.03
C TRP A 930 10.62 -37.61 1.03
N PHE A 931 9.37 -37.82 1.45
CA PHE A 931 8.78 -39.16 1.48
C PHE A 931 8.63 -39.74 0.08
N HIS A 932 8.16 -38.94 -0.87
CA HIS A 932 7.99 -39.40 -2.26
C HIS A 932 9.30 -39.44 -3.02
N SER A 933 10.27 -38.58 -2.68
CA SER A 933 11.63 -38.71 -3.20
C SER A 933 12.23 -40.08 -2.84
N LEU A 934 12.01 -40.56 -1.62
CA LEU A 934 12.44 -41.90 -1.22
C LEU A 934 11.71 -43.01 -1.99
N LYS A 935 10.39 -42.89 -2.23
CA LYS A 935 9.65 -43.87 -3.04
C LYS A 935 10.26 -44.00 -4.45
N ILE A 936 10.61 -42.89 -5.08
CA ILE A 936 11.28 -42.89 -6.39
C ILE A 936 12.64 -43.61 -6.30
N GLU A 937 13.42 -43.35 -5.27
CA GLU A 937 14.72 -44.00 -5.04
C GLU A 937 14.61 -45.51 -4.77
N THR A 938 13.50 -45.97 -4.17
CA THR A 938 13.23 -47.41 -3.96
C THR A 938 12.49 -48.05 -5.13
N GLY A 939 12.17 -47.29 -6.19
CA GLY A 939 11.51 -47.79 -7.40
C GLY A 939 9.98 -47.94 -7.31
N ASP A 940 9.33 -47.29 -6.34
CA ASP A 940 7.87 -47.16 -6.28
C ASP A 940 7.40 -45.87 -6.97
N PHE A 941 6.95 -46.01 -8.22
CA PHE A 941 6.44 -44.90 -9.05
C PHE A 941 4.91 -44.81 -9.11
N SER A 942 4.19 -45.63 -8.34
CA SER A 942 2.73 -45.80 -8.45
C SER A 942 1.96 -44.49 -8.24
N ASP A 943 2.41 -43.65 -7.31
CA ASP A 943 1.72 -42.41 -6.93
C ASP A 943 2.37 -41.13 -7.51
N THR A 944 3.39 -41.22 -8.37
CA THR A 944 4.18 -40.03 -8.75
C THR A 944 3.34 -38.94 -9.43
N ASP A 945 2.54 -39.30 -10.43
CA ASP A 945 1.70 -38.34 -11.16
C ASP A 945 0.58 -37.78 -10.26
N LEU A 946 0.05 -38.59 -9.33
CA LEU A 946 -0.92 -38.16 -8.32
C LEU A 946 -0.35 -37.05 -7.43
N TRP A 947 0.89 -37.20 -6.95
CA TRP A 947 1.51 -36.22 -6.06
C TRP A 947 2.00 -34.97 -6.78
N ILE A 948 2.43 -35.06 -8.04
CA ILE A 948 2.67 -33.89 -8.89
C ILE A 948 1.40 -33.05 -8.98
N LYS A 949 0.26 -33.69 -9.30
CA LYS A 949 -1.04 -33.02 -9.35
C LYS A 949 -1.41 -32.40 -8.01
N LYS A 950 -1.31 -33.16 -6.92
CA LYS A 950 -1.63 -32.69 -5.56
C LYS A 950 -0.76 -31.52 -5.12
N MET A 951 0.53 -31.50 -5.48
CA MET A 951 1.44 -30.39 -5.17
C MET A 951 1.07 -29.11 -5.92
N ASN A 952 0.70 -29.22 -7.20
CA ASN A 952 0.18 -28.08 -7.98
C ASN A 952 -1.17 -27.58 -7.44
N GLU A 953 -2.06 -28.49 -7.02
CA GLU A 953 -3.32 -28.15 -6.37
C GLU A 953 -3.09 -27.41 -5.04
N ILE A 954 -2.13 -27.86 -4.21
CA ILE A 954 -1.78 -27.16 -2.96
C ILE A 954 -1.19 -25.78 -3.27
N ALA A 955 -0.26 -25.70 -4.23
CA ALA A 955 0.39 -24.45 -4.60
C ALA A 955 -0.62 -23.39 -5.07
N SER A 956 -1.56 -23.79 -5.94
CA SER A 956 -2.63 -22.92 -6.45
C SER A 956 -3.68 -22.59 -5.39
N SER A 957 -4.11 -23.56 -4.57
CA SER A 957 -5.19 -23.36 -3.59
C SER A 957 -4.77 -22.49 -2.42
N TYR A 958 -3.52 -22.63 -1.97
CA TYR A 958 -3.00 -21.88 -0.82
C TYR A 958 -2.12 -20.68 -1.24
N ASN A 959 -1.92 -20.45 -2.54
CA ASN A 959 -0.99 -19.44 -3.06
C ASN A 959 0.42 -19.59 -2.41
N TYR A 960 0.97 -20.80 -2.53
CA TYR A 960 2.24 -21.20 -1.91
C TYR A 960 3.20 -21.81 -2.94
N TYR A 961 4.05 -20.96 -3.53
CA TYR A 961 4.85 -21.26 -4.71
C TYR A 961 5.83 -22.42 -4.59
N LEU A 962 6.29 -22.75 -3.36
CA LEU A 962 7.16 -23.90 -3.15
C LEU A 962 6.53 -25.22 -3.62
N GLY A 963 5.20 -25.33 -3.59
CA GLY A 963 4.49 -26.50 -4.11
C GLY A 963 4.73 -26.71 -5.62
N TYR A 964 4.76 -25.64 -6.42
CA TYR A 964 5.10 -25.72 -7.86
C TYR A 964 6.53 -26.20 -8.07
N VAL A 965 7.47 -25.68 -7.28
CA VAL A 965 8.89 -26.10 -7.35
C VAL A 965 9.04 -27.59 -7.09
N TYR A 966 8.40 -28.11 -6.03
CA TYR A 966 8.44 -29.53 -5.70
C TYR A 966 7.71 -30.41 -6.71
N ALA A 967 6.61 -29.94 -7.30
CA ALA A 967 5.92 -30.64 -8.39
C ALA A 967 6.84 -30.78 -9.62
N SER A 968 7.49 -29.70 -10.03
CA SER A 968 8.46 -29.71 -11.13
C SER A 968 9.65 -30.62 -10.84
N PHE A 969 10.17 -30.62 -9.61
CA PHE A 969 11.25 -31.53 -9.22
C PHE A 969 10.87 -33.00 -9.39
N PHE A 970 9.70 -33.40 -8.91
CA PHE A 970 9.19 -34.76 -9.09
C PHE A 970 8.99 -35.12 -10.56
N LYS A 971 8.44 -34.19 -11.34
CA LYS A 971 8.25 -34.39 -12.78
C LYS A 971 9.59 -34.61 -13.48
N ILE A 972 10.59 -33.76 -13.25
CA ILE A 972 11.94 -33.90 -13.81
C ILE A 972 12.56 -35.25 -13.45
N VAL A 973 12.58 -35.60 -12.16
CA VAL A 973 13.20 -36.86 -11.71
C VAL A 973 12.46 -38.08 -12.29
N SER A 974 11.13 -38.04 -12.39
CA SER A 974 10.33 -39.11 -13.00
C SER A 974 10.56 -39.22 -14.52
N LEU A 975 10.67 -38.09 -15.22
CA LEU A 975 10.97 -38.05 -16.65
C LEU A 975 12.38 -38.56 -16.96
N ILE A 976 13.36 -38.30 -16.10
CA ILE A 976 14.74 -38.80 -16.26
C ILE A 976 14.85 -40.28 -15.87
N THR A 977 14.20 -40.69 -14.79
CA THR A 977 14.42 -42.00 -14.18
C THR A 977 13.51 -43.09 -14.73
N ARG A 978 12.23 -42.78 -15.00
CA ARG A 978 11.21 -43.75 -15.43
C ARG A 978 10.82 -43.59 -16.90
N LYS A 979 10.31 -42.42 -17.29
CA LYS A 979 9.69 -42.22 -18.62
C LYS A 979 10.73 -42.00 -19.73
N ILE A 980 11.92 -41.55 -19.38
CA ILE A 980 13.04 -41.27 -20.29
C ILE A 980 12.65 -40.29 -21.42
N GLN A 981 11.97 -39.21 -21.02
CA GLN A 981 11.54 -38.11 -21.89
C GLN A 981 12.43 -36.88 -21.64
N PHE A 982 13.68 -36.93 -22.10
CA PHE A 982 14.69 -35.95 -21.73
C PHE A 982 14.39 -34.53 -22.24
N SER A 983 13.78 -34.38 -23.41
CA SER A 983 13.37 -33.06 -23.93
C SER A 983 12.32 -32.40 -23.03
N GLU A 984 11.35 -33.17 -22.54
CA GLU A 984 10.35 -32.69 -21.58
C GLU A 984 10.99 -32.38 -20.23
N ALA A 985 11.95 -33.21 -19.78
CA ALA A 985 12.70 -32.94 -18.56
C ALA A 985 13.51 -31.64 -18.65
N CYS A 986 14.10 -31.34 -19.82
CA CYS A 986 14.78 -30.06 -20.06
C CYS A 986 13.82 -28.87 -20.00
N ALA A 987 12.64 -28.97 -20.64
CA ALA A 987 11.65 -27.91 -20.63
C ALA A 987 11.11 -27.66 -19.20
N GLU A 988 10.85 -28.71 -18.44
CA GLU A 988 10.43 -28.59 -17.04
C GLU A 988 11.55 -28.02 -16.16
N ALA A 989 12.82 -28.34 -16.44
CA ALA A 989 13.94 -27.74 -15.74
C ALA A 989 14.08 -26.23 -16.02
N ASP A 990 13.79 -25.78 -17.24
CA ASP A 990 13.72 -24.34 -17.55
C ASP A 990 12.62 -23.62 -16.77
N HIS A 991 11.45 -24.25 -16.69
CA HIS A 991 10.34 -23.76 -15.90
C HIS A 991 10.73 -23.58 -14.42
N VAL A 992 11.33 -24.60 -13.79
CA VAL A 992 11.70 -24.50 -12.37
C VAL A 992 12.85 -23.53 -12.09
N ILE A 993 13.81 -23.40 -13.00
CA ILE A 993 14.88 -22.38 -12.89
C ILE A 993 14.27 -20.97 -12.88
N THR A 994 13.31 -20.72 -13.77
CA THR A 994 12.60 -19.44 -13.85
C THR A 994 11.82 -19.14 -12.56
N LEU A 995 11.07 -20.13 -12.06
CA LEU A 995 10.34 -20.01 -10.79
C LEU A 995 11.28 -19.71 -9.63
N CYS A 996 12.37 -20.46 -9.47
CA CYS A 996 13.33 -20.21 -8.41
C CYS A 996 13.96 -18.80 -8.51
N SER A 997 14.09 -18.23 -9.71
CA SER A 997 14.66 -16.89 -9.92
C SER A 997 13.72 -15.79 -9.47
N GLN A 998 12.43 -15.97 -9.70
CA GLN A 998 11.41 -15.02 -9.25
C GLN A 998 11.32 -14.94 -7.71
N TYR A 999 11.56 -16.06 -7.01
CA TYR A 999 11.42 -16.16 -5.55
C TYR A 999 12.75 -16.22 -4.76
N ASP A 1000 13.88 -16.00 -5.42
CA ASP A 1000 15.25 -16.06 -4.85
C ASP A 1000 15.56 -17.37 -4.09
N PHE A 1001 15.08 -18.51 -4.59
CA PHE A 1001 15.34 -19.83 -3.99
C PHE A 1001 16.70 -20.41 -4.42
N LYS A 1002 17.80 -19.77 -4.02
CA LYS A 1002 19.16 -20.08 -4.50
C LYS A 1002 19.58 -21.56 -4.38
N PRO A 1003 19.30 -22.29 -3.28
CA PRO A 1003 19.67 -23.71 -3.19
C PRO A 1003 18.89 -24.59 -4.18
N HIS A 1004 17.65 -24.20 -4.51
CA HIS A 1004 16.77 -24.93 -5.43
C HIS A 1004 17.16 -24.67 -6.89
N HIS A 1005 17.67 -23.47 -7.22
CA HIS A 1005 18.29 -23.21 -8.53
C HIS A 1005 19.37 -24.21 -8.88
N MET A 1006 20.22 -24.52 -7.91
CA MET A 1006 21.34 -25.44 -8.10
C MET A 1006 20.84 -26.83 -8.51
N LEU A 1007 19.77 -27.33 -7.88
CA LEU A 1007 19.16 -28.60 -8.26
C LEU A 1007 18.58 -28.56 -9.68
N GLY A 1008 17.88 -27.48 -10.04
CA GLY A 1008 17.39 -27.25 -11.40
C GLY A 1008 18.49 -27.28 -12.46
N PHE A 1009 19.63 -26.62 -12.22
CA PHE A 1009 20.79 -26.67 -13.13
C PHE A 1009 21.40 -28.07 -13.23
N CYS A 1010 21.51 -28.80 -12.12
CA CYS A 1010 22.07 -30.15 -12.11
C CYS A 1010 21.23 -31.11 -12.96
N TRP A 1011 19.90 -31.13 -12.76
CA TRP A 1011 19.02 -32.00 -13.54
C TRP A 1011 18.89 -31.56 -14.98
N LYS A 1012 18.93 -30.24 -15.27
CA LYS A 1012 19.00 -29.76 -16.65
C LYS A 1012 20.27 -30.25 -17.35
N ALA A 1013 21.41 -30.16 -16.69
CA ALA A 1013 22.67 -30.66 -17.24
C ALA A 1013 22.62 -32.18 -17.46
N GLU A 1014 22.03 -32.95 -16.53
CA GLU A 1014 21.84 -34.40 -16.70
C GLU A 1014 20.94 -34.73 -17.90
N ALA A 1015 19.79 -34.06 -18.05
CA ALA A 1015 18.91 -34.25 -19.20
C ALA A 1015 19.57 -33.88 -20.53
N LEU A 1016 20.37 -32.79 -20.58
CA LEU A 1016 21.13 -32.40 -21.77
C LEU A 1016 22.23 -33.41 -22.13
N VAL A 1017 22.91 -33.98 -21.13
CA VAL A 1017 23.87 -35.08 -21.35
C VAL A 1017 23.18 -36.26 -22.03
N LEU A 1018 21.98 -36.62 -21.57
CA LEU A 1018 21.19 -37.72 -22.12
C LEU A 1018 20.66 -37.41 -23.53
N LEU A 1019 20.38 -36.14 -23.85
CA LEU A 1019 20.08 -35.64 -25.21
C LEU A 1019 21.31 -35.46 -26.10
N ASN A 1020 22.50 -35.82 -25.63
CA ASN A 1020 23.75 -35.70 -26.36
C ASN A 1020 24.20 -34.21 -26.59
N ASP A 1021 23.65 -33.23 -25.87
CA ASP A 1021 24.09 -31.82 -25.87
C ASP A 1021 25.06 -31.52 -24.71
N ILE A 1022 26.35 -31.75 -24.95
CA ILE A 1022 27.41 -31.60 -23.95
C ILE A 1022 27.74 -30.13 -23.67
N ASP A 1023 27.67 -29.26 -24.68
CA ASP A 1023 28.02 -27.86 -24.50
C ASP A 1023 26.92 -27.12 -23.75
N GLY A 1024 25.65 -27.46 -23.99
CA GLY A 1024 24.54 -27.06 -23.14
C GLY A 1024 24.74 -27.51 -21.69
N ALA A 1025 25.05 -28.79 -21.45
CA ALA A 1025 25.29 -29.30 -20.11
C ALA A 1025 26.43 -28.57 -19.39
N LYS A 1026 27.57 -28.30 -20.07
CA LYS A 1026 28.68 -27.52 -19.50
C LYS A 1026 28.25 -26.10 -19.09
N ARG A 1027 27.43 -25.42 -19.90
CA ARG A 1027 26.95 -24.06 -19.58
C ARG A 1027 26.15 -24.04 -18.27
N TYR A 1028 25.24 -24.99 -18.07
CA TYR A 1028 24.44 -25.07 -16.85
C TYR A 1028 25.24 -25.52 -15.63
N MET A 1029 26.19 -26.44 -15.79
CA MET A 1029 27.13 -26.77 -14.71
C MET A 1029 27.95 -25.55 -14.28
N TYR A 1030 28.41 -24.72 -15.21
CA TYR A 1030 29.11 -23.47 -14.90
C TYR A 1030 28.23 -22.44 -14.18
N GLN A 1031 26.93 -22.35 -14.52
CA GLN A 1031 25.98 -21.53 -13.77
C GLN A 1031 25.83 -22.02 -12.33
N GLY A 1032 25.75 -23.33 -12.10
CA GLY A 1032 25.77 -23.93 -10.77
C GLY A 1032 27.06 -23.63 -10.00
N GLU A 1033 28.22 -23.68 -10.66
CA GLU A 1033 29.53 -23.37 -10.05
C GLU A 1033 29.57 -21.92 -9.50
N LYS A 1034 29.02 -20.95 -10.24
CA LYS A 1034 28.92 -19.56 -9.76
C LYS A 1034 28.14 -19.43 -8.45
N ILE A 1035 27.07 -20.22 -8.28
CA ILE A 1035 26.29 -20.24 -7.04
C ILE A 1035 27.14 -20.82 -5.90
N ILE A 1036 27.88 -21.91 -6.15
CA ILE A 1036 28.77 -22.53 -5.13
C ILE A 1036 29.89 -21.56 -4.70
N ASP A 1037 30.47 -20.83 -5.64
CA ASP A 1037 31.54 -19.87 -5.34
C ASP A 1037 31.03 -18.70 -4.48
N GLN A 1038 29.77 -18.31 -4.67
CA GLN A 1038 29.08 -17.31 -3.86
C GLN A 1038 28.66 -17.87 -2.48
N ASP A 1039 28.08 -19.07 -2.46
CA ASP A 1039 27.58 -19.78 -1.26
C ASP A 1039 28.55 -20.89 -0.80
N LYS A 1040 29.59 -20.49 -0.04
CA LYS A 1040 30.72 -21.34 0.37
C LYS A 1040 30.36 -22.53 1.30
N LEU A 1041 29.11 -22.68 1.75
CA LEU A 1041 28.67 -23.83 2.57
C LEU A 1041 27.36 -24.43 2.05
N THR A 1042 27.32 -24.73 0.75
CA THR A 1042 26.23 -25.52 0.14
C THR A 1042 25.92 -26.79 0.95
N PRO A 1043 24.64 -27.07 1.28
CA PRO A 1043 24.25 -28.29 1.96
C PRO A 1043 24.85 -29.53 1.28
N PRO A 1044 25.44 -30.47 2.02
CA PRO A 1044 26.19 -31.58 1.42
C PRO A 1044 25.38 -32.44 0.43
N TYR A 1045 24.07 -32.55 0.59
CA TYR A 1045 23.21 -33.29 -0.35
C TYR A 1045 23.08 -32.57 -1.71
N ILE A 1046 22.98 -31.24 -1.71
CA ILE A 1046 22.96 -30.41 -2.93
C ILE A 1046 24.34 -30.48 -3.60
N MET A 1047 25.40 -30.32 -2.81
CA MET A 1047 26.77 -30.43 -3.31
C MET A 1047 27.06 -31.83 -3.87
N ALA A 1048 26.52 -32.89 -3.26
CA ALA A 1048 26.63 -34.23 -3.78
C ALA A 1048 25.93 -34.35 -5.14
N THR A 1049 24.70 -33.82 -5.26
CA THR A 1049 23.94 -33.82 -6.52
C THR A 1049 24.69 -33.13 -7.65
N TYR A 1050 25.30 -31.96 -7.39
CA TYR A 1050 26.15 -31.27 -8.35
C TYR A 1050 27.38 -32.07 -8.75
N LEU A 1051 28.09 -32.65 -7.78
CA LEU A 1051 29.28 -33.45 -8.08
C LEU A 1051 28.94 -34.72 -8.87
N ILE A 1052 27.75 -35.30 -8.65
CA ILE A 1052 27.25 -36.42 -9.44
C ILE A 1052 26.93 -35.97 -10.87
N ALA A 1053 26.20 -34.86 -11.06
CA ALA A 1053 25.92 -34.32 -12.39
C ALA A 1053 27.22 -33.99 -13.14
N GLN A 1054 28.22 -33.41 -12.47
CA GLN A 1054 29.55 -33.17 -13.03
C GLN A 1054 30.25 -34.49 -13.41
N PHE A 1055 30.12 -35.52 -12.58
CA PHE A 1055 30.73 -36.82 -12.85
C PHE A 1055 30.08 -37.52 -14.05
N ILE A 1056 28.75 -37.44 -14.19
CA ILE A 1056 28.00 -37.93 -15.35
C ILE A 1056 28.47 -37.24 -16.64
N LEU A 1057 28.60 -35.91 -16.60
CA LEU A 1057 29.12 -35.13 -17.72
C LEU A 1057 30.55 -35.54 -18.09
N ASP A 1058 31.45 -35.65 -17.11
CA ASP A 1058 32.85 -36.01 -17.35
C ASP A 1058 33.01 -37.45 -17.88
N ILE A 1059 32.21 -38.42 -17.38
CA ILE A 1059 32.18 -39.79 -17.92
C ILE A 1059 31.72 -39.77 -19.37
N THR A 1060 30.67 -39.02 -19.68
CA THR A 1060 30.10 -38.97 -21.04
C THR A 1060 31.09 -38.37 -22.04
N ILE A 1061 31.79 -37.30 -21.65
CA ILE A 1061 32.87 -36.71 -22.45
C ILE A 1061 33.98 -37.74 -22.70
N LEU A 1062 34.41 -38.46 -21.65
CA LEU A 1062 35.42 -39.50 -21.78
C LEU A 1062 34.99 -40.63 -22.72
N LYS A 1063 33.72 -41.07 -22.61
CA LYS A 1063 33.15 -42.13 -23.46
C LYS A 1063 33.18 -41.73 -24.94
N ARG A 1064 32.78 -40.48 -25.26
CA ARG A 1064 32.85 -39.95 -26.63
C ARG A 1064 34.29 -39.87 -27.16
N ALA A 1065 35.22 -39.38 -26.36
CA ALA A 1065 36.63 -39.28 -26.74
C ALA A 1065 37.20 -40.66 -27.10
N LEU A 1066 36.88 -41.70 -26.30
CA LEU A 1066 37.29 -43.09 -26.56
C LEU A 1066 36.73 -43.66 -27.87
N THR A 1067 35.49 -43.31 -28.23
CA THR A 1067 34.88 -43.75 -29.50
C THR A 1067 35.46 -43.04 -30.73
N SER A 1068 35.95 -41.81 -30.60
CA SER A 1068 36.44 -40.98 -31.72
C SER A 1068 37.86 -41.31 -32.22
N LYS A 1069 38.59 -42.24 -31.56
CA LYS A 1069 39.95 -42.73 -31.87
C LYS A 1069 41.08 -41.67 -32.05
N ALA A 1070 40.82 -40.37 -31.91
CA ALA A 1070 41.79 -39.31 -32.22
C ALA A 1070 41.81 -38.10 -31.24
N ASP A 1071 41.48 -38.29 -29.96
CA ASP A 1071 41.53 -37.18 -28.98
C ASP A 1071 42.89 -37.14 -28.23
N PRO A 1072 43.75 -36.12 -28.48
CA PRO A 1072 45.04 -35.98 -27.81
C PRO A 1072 44.95 -35.70 -26.29
N ASP A 1073 43.76 -35.39 -25.75
CA ASP A 1073 43.56 -35.02 -24.34
C ASP A 1073 43.02 -36.15 -23.45
N LEU A 1074 42.99 -37.39 -23.96
CA LEU A 1074 42.38 -38.55 -23.27
C LEU A 1074 42.92 -38.78 -21.84
N SER A 1075 44.21 -38.49 -21.60
CA SER A 1075 44.83 -38.60 -20.27
C SER A 1075 44.24 -37.60 -19.27
N ASN A 1076 43.99 -36.36 -19.69
CA ASN A 1076 43.40 -35.35 -18.82
C ASN A 1076 41.90 -35.59 -18.61
N LEU A 1077 41.17 -36.06 -19.63
CA LEU A 1077 39.77 -36.47 -19.48
C LEU A 1077 39.60 -37.59 -18.44
N LYS A 1078 40.48 -38.62 -18.48
CA LYS A 1078 40.52 -39.67 -17.45
C LYS A 1078 40.80 -39.10 -16.06
N LYS A 1079 41.74 -38.17 -15.93
CA LYS A 1079 42.04 -37.50 -14.64
C LYS A 1079 40.85 -36.68 -14.14
N LYS A 1080 40.17 -35.96 -15.03
CA LYS A 1080 39.02 -35.11 -14.70
C LYS A 1080 37.84 -35.95 -14.19
N ALA A 1081 37.42 -36.97 -14.93
CA ALA A 1081 36.36 -37.89 -14.51
C ALA A 1081 36.69 -38.61 -13.17
N CYS A 1082 37.94 -39.02 -12.98
CA CYS A 1082 38.40 -39.58 -11.70
C CYS A 1082 38.28 -38.58 -10.54
N LYS A 1083 38.62 -37.31 -10.79
CA LYS A 1083 38.58 -36.23 -9.80
C LYS A 1083 37.14 -35.93 -9.38
N SER A 1084 36.22 -35.79 -10.33
CA SER A 1084 34.80 -35.56 -10.06
C SER A 1084 34.16 -36.74 -9.34
N GLY A 1085 34.38 -37.98 -9.80
CA GLY A 1085 33.88 -39.19 -9.13
C GLY A 1085 34.39 -39.36 -7.69
N LYS A 1086 35.69 -39.12 -7.44
CA LYS A 1086 36.25 -39.12 -6.08
C LYS A 1086 35.73 -37.96 -5.22
N ALA A 1087 35.38 -36.83 -5.81
CA ALA A 1087 34.77 -35.73 -5.08
C ALA A 1087 33.33 -36.09 -4.65
N ALA A 1088 32.53 -36.65 -5.56
CA ALA A 1088 31.18 -37.14 -5.26
C ALA A 1088 31.19 -38.19 -4.14
N LEU A 1089 32.03 -39.21 -4.25
CA LEU A 1089 32.16 -40.26 -3.22
C LEU A 1089 32.55 -39.72 -1.84
N ARG A 1090 33.44 -38.72 -1.77
CA ARG A 1090 33.86 -38.11 -0.50
C ARG A 1090 32.68 -37.44 0.20
N LYS A 1091 31.79 -36.78 -0.56
CA LYS A 1091 30.59 -36.15 -0.01
C LYS A 1091 29.56 -37.19 0.45
N LEU A 1092 29.37 -38.26 -0.32
CA LEU A 1092 28.42 -39.35 -0.01
C LEU A 1092 28.89 -40.33 1.07
N LYS A 1093 30.08 -40.15 1.67
CA LYS A 1093 30.54 -41.01 2.77
C LYS A 1093 29.52 -41.06 3.92
N ASN A 1094 28.88 -39.92 4.18
CA ASN A 1094 27.91 -39.72 5.24
C ASN A 1094 26.47 -39.61 4.72
N TYR A 1095 26.19 -39.85 3.43
CA TYR A 1095 24.85 -39.72 2.86
C TYR A 1095 24.49 -40.95 2.02
N ALA A 1096 23.29 -41.50 2.23
CA ALA A 1096 22.84 -42.70 1.53
C ALA A 1096 22.24 -42.40 0.14
N LEU A 1097 21.55 -41.28 -0.02
CA LEU A 1097 20.92 -40.87 -1.27
C LEU A 1097 21.95 -40.81 -2.42
N ASN A 1098 21.62 -41.34 -3.60
CA ASN A 1098 22.52 -41.42 -4.77
C ASN A 1098 23.85 -42.19 -4.57
N ARG A 1099 24.03 -42.87 -3.44
CA ARG A 1099 25.28 -43.61 -3.16
C ARG A 1099 25.44 -44.80 -4.09
N THR A 1100 24.35 -45.54 -4.35
CA THR A 1100 24.32 -46.67 -5.29
C THR A 1100 24.67 -46.19 -6.71
N LYS A 1101 23.99 -45.13 -7.20
CA LYS A 1101 24.29 -44.46 -8.48
C LYS A 1101 25.77 -44.11 -8.63
N THR A 1102 26.36 -43.46 -7.62
CA THR A 1102 27.75 -43.01 -7.67
C THR A 1102 28.74 -44.17 -7.68
N LEU A 1103 28.47 -45.24 -6.93
CA LEU A 1103 29.29 -46.47 -6.96
C LEU A 1103 29.22 -47.15 -8.33
N ARG A 1104 28.05 -47.20 -8.95
CA ARG A 1104 27.84 -47.72 -10.32
C ARG A 1104 28.67 -46.93 -11.35
N LEU A 1105 28.56 -45.60 -11.32
CA LEU A 1105 29.31 -44.70 -12.22
C LEU A 1105 30.83 -44.83 -12.03
N MET A 1106 31.30 -45.07 -10.81
CA MET A 1106 32.72 -45.36 -10.56
C MET A 1106 33.18 -46.67 -11.19
N GLY A 1107 32.31 -47.69 -11.20
CA GLY A 1107 32.52 -48.93 -11.95
C GLY A 1107 32.68 -48.66 -13.44
N GLU A 1108 31.73 -47.93 -14.04
CA GLU A 1108 31.76 -47.52 -15.46
C GLU A 1108 33.04 -46.74 -15.80
N TYR A 1109 33.41 -45.74 -15.00
CA TYR A 1109 34.66 -45.00 -15.19
C TYR A 1109 35.89 -45.92 -15.21
N TYR A 1110 36.01 -46.84 -14.26
CA TYR A 1110 37.17 -47.74 -14.22
C TYR A 1110 37.18 -48.74 -15.38
N TRP A 1111 36.00 -49.12 -15.88
CA TRP A 1111 35.86 -49.92 -17.08
C TRP A 1111 36.41 -49.16 -18.30
N LEU A 1112 35.90 -47.95 -18.55
CA LEU A 1112 36.36 -47.04 -19.62
C LEU A 1112 37.86 -46.68 -19.50
N ALA A 1113 38.40 -46.65 -18.27
CA ALA A 1113 39.82 -46.42 -18.04
C ALA A 1113 40.71 -47.65 -18.29
N GLY A 1114 40.14 -48.80 -18.70
CA GLY A 1114 40.85 -50.06 -18.97
C GLY A 1114 41.23 -50.86 -17.72
N LYS A 1115 40.61 -50.57 -16.56
CA LYS A 1115 40.94 -51.17 -15.25
C LYS A 1115 39.81 -52.09 -14.78
N GLN A 1116 39.51 -53.13 -15.56
CA GLN A 1116 38.38 -54.05 -15.35
C GLN A 1116 38.29 -54.62 -13.92
N ASN A 1117 39.39 -55.13 -13.34
CA ASN A 1117 39.37 -55.64 -11.94
C ASN A 1117 38.96 -54.59 -10.91
N LYS A 1118 39.24 -53.30 -11.16
CA LYS A 1118 38.77 -52.22 -10.28
C LYS A 1118 37.30 -51.93 -10.55
N ALA A 1119 36.87 -51.91 -11.81
CA ALA A 1119 35.47 -51.70 -12.19
C ALA A 1119 34.55 -52.72 -11.52
N LEU A 1120 34.87 -54.01 -11.62
CA LEU A 1120 34.14 -55.11 -10.98
C LEU A 1120 34.04 -54.95 -9.46
N LYS A 1121 35.11 -54.53 -8.79
CA LYS A 1121 35.09 -54.24 -7.34
C LYS A 1121 34.19 -53.06 -6.98
N TRP A 1122 34.02 -52.08 -7.87
CA TRP A 1122 33.10 -50.96 -7.63
C TRP A 1122 31.65 -51.35 -7.90
N TRP A 1123 31.38 -52.15 -8.93
CA TRP A 1123 30.05 -52.70 -9.16
C TRP A 1123 29.62 -53.68 -8.06
N ASP A 1124 30.50 -54.53 -7.54
CA ASP A 1124 30.21 -55.36 -6.35
C ASP A 1124 29.79 -54.50 -5.15
N LYS A 1125 30.47 -53.38 -4.92
CA LYS A 1125 30.07 -52.41 -3.87
C LYS A 1125 28.73 -51.75 -4.17
N ALA A 1126 28.47 -51.42 -5.43
CA ALA A 1126 27.20 -50.83 -5.85
C ALA A 1126 26.04 -51.81 -5.63
N ILE A 1127 26.21 -53.08 -6.02
CA ILE A 1127 25.23 -54.16 -5.81
C ILE A 1127 24.92 -54.31 -4.32
N LYS A 1128 25.95 -54.55 -3.50
CA LYS A 1128 25.78 -54.71 -2.03
C LYS A 1128 25.06 -53.52 -1.42
N LYS A 1129 25.41 -52.29 -1.83
CA LYS A 1129 24.79 -51.09 -1.28
C LYS A 1129 23.35 -50.87 -1.80
N GLY A 1130 23.09 -51.22 -3.05
CA GLY A 1130 21.76 -51.18 -3.64
C GLY A 1130 20.81 -52.17 -2.98
N GLU A 1131 21.27 -53.39 -2.70
CA GLU A 1131 20.54 -54.42 -1.95
C GLU A 1131 20.30 -53.98 -0.49
N GLU A 1132 21.34 -53.46 0.19
CA GLU A 1132 21.23 -52.97 1.57
C GLU A 1132 20.19 -51.85 1.72
N LEU A 1133 20.17 -50.90 0.79
CA LEU A 1133 19.25 -49.77 0.84
C LEU A 1133 17.87 -50.10 0.23
N GLY A 1134 17.78 -51.09 -0.66
CA GLY A 1134 16.61 -51.28 -1.51
C GLY A 1134 16.51 -50.24 -2.64
N ALA A 1135 17.64 -49.71 -3.12
CA ALA A 1135 17.70 -48.73 -4.21
C ALA A 1135 17.52 -49.41 -5.59
N ARG A 1136 16.32 -49.96 -5.84
CA ARG A 1136 16.01 -50.86 -6.97
C ARG A 1136 16.33 -50.27 -8.36
N PRO A 1137 16.05 -48.99 -8.67
CA PRO A 1137 16.39 -48.41 -9.98
C PRO A 1137 17.90 -48.44 -10.27
N ASP A 1138 18.74 -48.00 -9.32
CA ASP A 1138 20.19 -48.04 -9.53
C ASP A 1138 20.76 -49.45 -9.42
N LEU A 1139 20.15 -50.33 -8.61
CA LEU A 1139 20.57 -51.73 -8.50
C LEU A 1139 20.35 -52.47 -9.83
N SER A 1140 19.16 -52.34 -10.43
CA SER A 1140 18.83 -52.95 -11.72
C SER A 1140 19.73 -52.44 -12.85
N ARG A 1141 19.97 -51.12 -12.92
CA ARG A 1141 20.95 -50.53 -13.85
C ARG A 1141 22.37 -51.00 -13.59
N THR A 1142 22.75 -51.26 -12.33
CA THR A 1142 24.06 -51.83 -12.01
C THR A 1142 24.17 -53.27 -12.52
N TYR A 1143 23.13 -54.10 -12.33
CA TYR A 1143 23.11 -55.45 -12.89
C TYR A 1143 23.21 -55.42 -14.43
N PHE A 1144 22.48 -54.51 -15.08
CA PHE A 1144 22.57 -54.34 -16.53
C PHE A 1144 23.99 -53.96 -16.99
N GLU A 1145 24.61 -52.96 -16.38
CA GLU A 1145 25.97 -52.51 -16.72
C GLU A 1145 27.01 -53.62 -16.51
N VAL A 1146 26.88 -54.41 -15.43
CA VAL A 1146 27.77 -55.57 -15.17
C VAL A 1146 27.58 -56.64 -16.23
N GLY A 1147 26.34 -57.06 -16.50
CA GLY A 1147 26.03 -58.09 -17.49
C GLY A 1147 26.53 -57.70 -18.88
N LYS A 1148 26.20 -56.49 -19.32
CA LYS A 1148 26.67 -55.91 -20.60
C LYS A 1148 28.19 -55.90 -20.70
N SER A 1149 28.88 -55.44 -19.65
CA SER A 1149 30.35 -55.32 -19.66
C SER A 1149 31.05 -56.68 -19.66
N LEU A 1150 30.50 -57.68 -18.97
CA LEU A 1150 31.05 -59.04 -18.98
C LEU A 1150 30.91 -59.73 -20.34
N LEU A 1151 29.85 -59.42 -21.10
CA LEU A 1151 29.65 -59.92 -22.46
C LEU A 1151 30.65 -59.35 -23.47
N GLU A 1152 31.22 -58.16 -23.23
CA GLU A 1152 32.16 -57.54 -24.16
C GLU A 1152 33.32 -58.50 -24.56
N PRO A 1153 33.71 -58.57 -25.85
CA PRO A 1153 34.79 -59.45 -26.30
C PRO A 1153 36.12 -59.23 -25.58
N GLY A 1154 36.38 -58.01 -25.13
CA GLY A 1154 37.58 -57.62 -24.39
C GLY A 1154 37.53 -57.89 -22.88
N SER A 1155 36.47 -58.49 -22.34
CA SER A 1155 36.35 -58.78 -20.91
C SER A 1155 37.28 -59.93 -20.48
N LYS A 1156 38.06 -59.71 -19.41
CA LYS A 1156 38.98 -60.71 -18.83
C LYS A 1156 38.30 -61.78 -17.97
N THR A 1157 37.04 -61.58 -17.60
CA THR A 1157 36.22 -62.53 -16.83
C THR A 1157 34.80 -62.54 -17.38
N LYS A 1158 34.09 -63.65 -17.20
CA LYS A 1158 32.70 -63.81 -17.64
C LYS A 1158 31.71 -63.89 -16.47
N GLU A 1159 32.21 -63.81 -15.24
CA GLU A 1159 31.42 -63.81 -14.02
C GLU A 1159 31.92 -62.78 -13.00
N LEU A 1160 31.03 -62.39 -12.09
CA LEU A 1160 31.31 -61.59 -10.89
C LEU A 1160 30.57 -62.24 -9.72
N ASN A 1161 31.27 -62.47 -8.59
CA ASN A 1161 30.71 -63.13 -7.40
C ASN A 1161 30.05 -64.50 -7.68
N GLY A 1162 30.56 -65.25 -8.68
CA GLY A 1162 29.99 -66.53 -9.09
C GLY A 1162 28.66 -66.43 -9.84
N ILE A 1163 28.29 -65.23 -10.31
CA ILE A 1163 27.10 -64.97 -11.12
C ILE A 1163 27.55 -64.61 -12.54
N THR A 1164 26.96 -65.28 -13.52
CA THR A 1164 27.27 -65.09 -14.95
C THR A 1164 26.70 -63.79 -15.52
N ALA A 1165 27.20 -63.37 -16.69
CA ALA A 1165 26.70 -62.19 -17.37
C ALA A 1165 25.19 -62.28 -17.68
N GLU A 1166 24.75 -63.44 -18.16
CA GLU A 1166 23.35 -63.73 -18.51
C GLU A 1166 22.44 -63.71 -17.28
N GLU A 1167 22.90 -64.23 -16.14
CA GLU A 1167 22.16 -64.16 -14.88
C GLU A 1167 22.01 -62.73 -14.37
N TYR A 1168 23.03 -61.88 -14.51
CA TYR A 1168 22.93 -60.46 -14.18
C TYR A 1168 21.93 -59.74 -15.08
N LEU A 1169 21.95 -60.00 -16.39
CA LEU A 1169 20.94 -59.45 -17.31
C LEU A 1169 19.53 -59.93 -16.96
N LYS A 1170 19.36 -61.19 -16.56
CA LYS A 1170 18.07 -61.70 -16.09
C LYS A 1170 17.59 -60.97 -14.85
N LYS A 1171 18.47 -60.76 -13.86
CA LYS A 1171 18.16 -59.97 -12.65
C LYS A 1171 17.79 -58.53 -12.98
N ALA A 1172 18.49 -57.90 -13.92
CA ALA A 1172 18.18 -56.56 -14.40
C ALA A 1172 16.78 -56.50 -15.03
N ARG A 1173 16.50 -57.42 -15.97
CA ARG A 1173 15.19 -57.53 -16.65
C ARG A 1173 14.05 -57.67 -15.64
N THR A 1174 14.15 -58.60 -14.69
CA THR A 1174 13.08 -58.80 -13.68
C THR A 1174 12.78 -57.50 -12.93
N LEU A 1175 13.81 -56.78 -12.49
CA LEU A 1175 13.61 -55.51 -11.80
C LEU A 1175 13.06 -54.40 -12.73
N PHE A 1176 13.49 -54.34 -13.99
CA PHE A 1176 12.96 -53.39 -14.96
C PHE A 1176 11.47 -53.65 -15.26
N GLU A 1177 11.07 -54.91 -15.41
CA GLU A 1177 9.67 -55.32 -15.59
C GLU A 1177 8.82 -54.96 -14.35
N GLU A 1178 9.31 -55.29 -13.15
CA GLU A 1178 8.60 -54.98 -11.89
C GLU A 1178 8.40 -53.47 -11.65
N MET A 1179 9.28 -52.63 -12.20
CA MET A 1179 9.24 -51.16 -12.03
C MET A 1179 8.69 -50.43 -13.26
N ASP A 1180 8.31 -51.13 -14.33
CA ASP A 1180 7.81 -50.54 -15.57
C ASP A 1180 8.82 -49.56 -16.22
N LEU A 1181 10.08 -50.01 -16.35
CA LEU A 1181 11.18 -49.24 -16.96
C LEU A 1181 11.40 -49.64 -18.43
N GLN A 1182 10.44 -49.29 -19.29
CA GLN A 1182 10.41 -49.75 -20.69
C GLN A 1182 11.68 -49.44 -21.49
N TRP A 1183 12.23 -48.23 -21.35
CA TRP A 1183 13.44 -47.87 -22.09
C TRP A 1183 14.66 -48.69 -21.62
N ASP A 1184 14.78 -48.98 -20.32
CA ASP A 1184 15.86 -49.83 -19.80
C ASP A 1184 15.69 -51.28 -20.31
N LEU A 1185 14.46 -51.76 -20.51
CA LEU A 1185 14.17 -53.04 -21.17
C LEU A 1185 14.60 -53.03 -22.64
N ASP A 1186 14.27 -51.98 -23.39
CA ASP A 1186 14.63 -51.87 -24.81
C ASP A 1186 16.16 -51.85 -25.00
N GLU A 1187 16.90 -51.15 -24.13
CA GLU A 1187 18.36 -51.16 -24.14
C GLU A 1187 18.94 -52.53 -23.75
N LEU A 1188 18.29 -53.24 -22.82
CA LEU A 1188 18.67 -54.59 -22.46
C LEU A 1188 18.45 -55.57 -23.61
N ASP A 1189 17.33 -55.46 -24.31
CA ASP A 1189 17.01 -56.28 -25.48
C ASP A 1189 18.01 -56.06 -26.62
N LYS A 1190 18.48 -54.82 -26.84
CA LYS A 1190 19.55 -54.54 -27.81
C LYS A 1190 20.85 -55.27 -27.48
N VAL A 1191 21.19 -55.41 -26.20
CA VAL A 1191 22.41 -56.11 -25.76
C VAL A 1191 22.25 -57.62 -25.84
N VAL A 1192 21.07 -58.16 -25.53
CA VAL A 1192 20.80 -59.61 -25.58
C VAL A 1192 20.69 -60.12 -27.03
N ASN A 1193 20.23 -59.27 -27.96
CA ASN A 1193 20.09 -59.62 -29.37
C ASN A 1193 21.38 -59.41 -30.20
N GLN A 1194 22.43 -58.80 -29.63
CA GLN A 1194 23.76 -58.63 -30.22
C GLN A 1194 24.69 -59.75 -29.78
#